data_AF-A0A538TQI8-F1
#
_entry.id   AF-A0A538TQI8-F1
#
_cell.length_a   1.000
_cell.length_b   1.000
_cell.length_c   1.000
_cell.angle_alpha   90.00
_cell.angle_beta   90.00
_cell.angle_gamma   90.00
#
_symmetry.space_group_name_H-M   'P 1'
#
loop_
_entity.id
_entity.type
_entity.pdbx_description
1 polymer ?
#
loop_
_entity_poly.entity_id
_entity_poly.type
_entity_poly.pdbx_seq_one_letter_code
_entity_poly.pdbx_strand_id
1 'polypeptide(L)'
;MRFVSPSSRRAGASPPSLIRGNGRAAKEVTPSPMSWTPLNPTGSASRASASVAPTFCSPNRKRSLCGARRQGMRSRTCSPRWTSSSPPTTSISMRSSRALGRRTVKARRRNRARMTSSPTAPSTRPPTKTGTPSGNGLRDHRATRRGSFETGSSRRRPGPVTQHPEIRRSAQVDGVLVSAGETRRLQPLEYLQGIGLIHSHFLGGSAWIEGIGRRNSARSRFRRRGQLAYTAPPRIENGTFGGGHAMPSRNRCTALVLASAALVLTLPRSLPADEPIPPARPFEPMVYQARRAKLMKALGGGIAVLYARGEEDADGYRQDADFYYLTGLNDAGAVLVLSPEERAFKERLFLKPRDPDDERWTGVRPDIGDSLRRTTGIERISRTSALGGSMMGLLQTTGTLYLISDPGGPDSPDRPEMELYGKLSSKLPGVSIKNRTDLLPALRSVKEPRELDYMEKAIAATVSAQHAAAQAIRPGVEENWVAGLIDLEFKRGGAVRPGFPPIVGSGRNSTILHYPEHNQTIAAGSLVVVDIGSDYGHYSADITRTYPADGHFTPEQRKVYDVVLRAQQTCMDMIKPGVYFDDVHRKAEEIIRAAGYRDYFIHGLGHFVGLDVHDSGLYRKPLQAGMVVTIEPGIYIPEKSLGVRIEDEVLVTQNGHRLLTAALPRDPDAVERMMRKE
;
A
#
# COMPACT_ATOMS: atom_id res chain seq x y z
N MET A 1 8.49 32.17 23.02
CA MET A 1 9.12 33.05 24.05
C MET A 1 8.86 32.47 25.44
N ARG A 2 9.47 33.01 26.50
CA ARG A 2 9.30 32.50 27.89
C ARG A 2 8.05 33.08 28.56
N PHE A 3 7.45 32.25 29.44
CA PHE A 3 6.66 32.56 30.65
C PHE A 3 5.97 33.92 30.81
N VAL A 4 4.69 33.87 31.21
CA VAL A 4 4.22 34.29 32.55
C VAL A 4 2.89 33.59 32.86
N SER A 5 2.70 33.19 34.13
CA SER A 5 1.41 32.80 34.70
C SER A 5 1.21 33.56 36.02
N PRO A 6 -0.02 33.98 36.35
CA PRO A 6 -0.45 34.18 37.74
C PRO A 6 -1.51 33.15 38.15
N SER A 7 -1.71 32.97 39.46
CA SER A 7 -2.46 31.85 40.03
C SER A 7 -3.68 32.28 40.87
N SER A 8 -4.73 31.45 40.81
CA SER A 8 -5.65 31.08 41.90
C SER A 8 -6.33 32.16 42.77
N ARG A 9 -7.67 32.11 42.83
CA ARG A 9 -8.43 32.16 44.11
C ARG A 9 -9.77 31.41 43.97
N ARG A 10 -10.46 31.17 45.10
CA ARG A 10 -11.56 30.18 45.23
C ARG A 10 -12.94 30.82 45.35
N ALA A 11 -13.94 30.07 44.87
CA ALA A 11 -15.28 29.83 45.42
C ALA A 11 -16.26 30.98 45.76
N GLY A 12 -17.53 30.76 45.40
CA GLY A 12 -18.60 30.86 46.40
C GLY A 12 -19.93 31.52 45.99
N ALA A 13 -21.03 30.77 46.17
CA ALA A 13 -22.42 31.22 46.35
C ALA A 13 -23.20 31.80 45.14
N SER A 14 -24.52 31.70 45.28
CA SER A 14 -25.60 32.18 44.39
C SER A 14 -26.86 32.37 45.26
N PRO A 15 -28.02 32.76 44.69
CA PRO A 15 -28.38 34.02 44.04
C PRO A 15 -29.17 34.93 45.04
N PRO A 16 -29.95 35.93 44.58
CA PRO A 16 -31.40 35.67 44.46
C PRO A 16 -32.08 36.35 43.24
N SER A 17 -33.42 36.34 43.25
CA SER A 17 -34.32 36.38 42.08
C SER A 17 -35.11 37.68 41.84
N LEU A 18 -35.61 37.84 40.60
CA LEU A 18 -36.92 38.40 40.22
C LEU A 18 -37.35 39.82 40.68
N ILE A 19 -37.54 40.72 39.70
CA ILE A 19 -38.65 41.70 39.67
C ILE A 19 -39.31 41.67 38.27
N ARG A 20 -40.62 41.95 38.18
CA ARG A 20 -41.43 41.94 36.95
C ARG A 20 -41.72 43.36 36.42
N GLY A 21 -41.94 43.48 35.11
CA GLY A 21 -43.21 44.04 34.59
C GLY A 21 -43.21 45.35 33.79
N ASN A 22 -43.80 45.27 32.57
CA ASN A 22 -44.47 46.33 31.78
C ASN A 22 -43.62 47.51 31.25
N GLY A 23 -43.93 48.13 30.09
CA GLY A 23 -44.87 47.75 29.01
C GLY A 23 -45.33 48.94 28.12
N ARG A 24 -45.64 48.68 26.84
CA ARG A 24 -46.09 49.63 25.75
C ARG A 24 -44.95 50.50 25.17
N ALA A 25 -44.63 50.52 23.86
CA ALA A 25 -45.35 50.83 22.59
C ALA A 25 -45.28 52.35 22.22
N ALA A 26 -45.20 52.80 20.96
CA ALA A 26 -45.43 52.17 19.64
C ALA A 26 -44.64 52.85 18.47
N LYS A 27 -45.04 52.55 17.21
CA LYS A 27 -44.52 52.97 15.87
C LYS A 27 -43.30 52.20 15.34
N GLU A 28 -43.23 51.58 14.16
CA GLU A 28 -43.86 51.65 12.81
C GLU A 28 -42.88 52.17 11.74
N VAL A 29 -42.37 51.26 10.89
CA VAL A 29 -42.15 51.41 9.43
C VAL A 29 -42.23 50.00 8.80
N THR A 30 -42.84 49.85 7.62
CA THR A 30 -42.90 48.59 6.85
C THR A 30 -42.08 48.69 5.55
N PRO A 31 -41.76 47.53 4.93
CA PRO A 31 -42.17 47.36 3.53
C PRO A 31 -42.74 45.96 3.20
N SER A 32 -43.33 45.84 2.01
CA SER A 32 -44.20 44.74 1.56
C SER A 32 -43.48 43.51 0.97
N PRO A 33 -44.13 42.32 0.94
CA PRO A 33 -43.64 41.14 0.23
C PRO A 33 -43.97 41.17 -1.28
N MET A 34 -43.25 40.39 -2.08
CA MET A 34 -43.62 40.03 -3.46
C MET A 34 -43.91 38.53 -3.58
N SER A 35 -44.91 38.19 -4.39
CA SER A 35 -45.29 36.83 -4.76
C SER A 35 -45.04 36.58 -6.24
N TRP A 36 -44.71 35.34 -6.62
CA TRP A 36 -44.77 34.86 -8.01
C TRP A 36 -45.26 33.42 -8.05
N THR A 37 -46.15 33.13 -8.99
CA THR A 37 -46.76 31.82 -9.23
C THR A 37 -45.98 30.98 -10.24
N PRO A 38 -46.11 29.63 -10.23
CA PRO A 38 -45.45 28.75 -11.18
C PRO A 38 -46.22 28.65 -12.51
N LEU A 39 -45.52 28.37 -13.60
CA LEU A 39 -46.09 28.05 -14.90
C LEU A 39 -45.44 26.79 -15.50
N ASN A 40 -46.24 25.75 -15.71
CA ASN A 40 -45.99 24.75 -16.75
C ASN A 40 -46.39 25.34 -18.13
N PRO A 41 -45.88 24.75 -19.22
CA PRO A 41 -46.85 24.21 -20.16
C PRO A 41 -46.51 22.78 -20.65
N THR A 42 -47.55 22.00 -20.90
CA THR A 42 -47.48 20.79 -21.73
C THR A 42 -47.57 21.16 -23.22
N GLY A 43 -47.00 20.34 -24.10
CA GLY A 43 -47.09 20.57 -25.54
C GLY A 43 -46.42 19.47 -26.36
N SER A 44 -47.22 18.59 -26.98
CA SER A 44 -46.74 17.52 -27.86
C SER A 44 -46.95 17.89 -29.33
N ALA A 45 -45.92 17.64 -30.15
CA ALA A 45 -46.00 17.67 -31.63
C ALA A 45 -45.05 16.61 -32.20
N SER A 46 -45.28 16.16 -33.44
CA SER A 46 -44.63 14.96 -33.97
C SER A 46 -44.18 15.08 -35.43
N ARG A 47 -43.27 14.18 -35.83
CA ARG A 47 -42.78 13.90 -37.19
C ARG A 47 -41.99 15.01 -37.90
N ALA A 48 -40.74 14.69 -38.24
CA ALA A 48 -40.34 14.49 -39.64
C ALA A 48 -39.00 13.74 -39.72
N SER A 49 -38.77 13.02 -40.81
CA SER A 49 -37.56 12.25 -41.08
C SER A 49 -36.77 12.83 -42.26
N ALA A 50 -35.45 12.98 -42.11
CA ALA A 50 -34.54 13.05 -43.25
C ALA A 50 -33.14 12.55 -42.87
N SER A 51 -32.62 11.58 -43.62
CA SER A 51 -31.19 11.27 -43.67
C SER A 51 -30.53 12.11 -44.76
N VAL A 52 -29.22 12.37 -44.62
CA VAL A 52 -28.24 12.40 -45.73
C VAL A 52 -26.83 12.53 -45.15
N ALA A 53 -25.88 11.82 -45.74
CA ALA A 53 -24.45 12.01 -45.53
C ALA A 53 -23.82 12.54 -46.82
N PRO A 54 -22.59 13.09 -46.76
CA PRO A 54 -21.67 12.81 -47.87
C PRO A 54 -20.30 12.30 -47.41
N THR A 55 -19.90 11.19 -48.02
CA THR A 55 -18.50 10.76 -48.16
C THR A 55 -17.75 11.72 -49.08
N PHE A 56 -16.41 11.74 -49.02
CA PHE A 56 -15.37 11.93 -50.07
C PHE A 56 -14.13 12.61 -49.46
N CYS A 57 -12.90 12.48 -49.95
CA CYS A 57 -12.17 11.33 -50.52
C CYS A 57 -10.66 11.68 -50.48
N SER A 58 -9.76 10.69 -50.45
CA SER A 58 -8.30 10.92 -50.39
C SER A 58 -7.64 10.79 -51.77
N PRO A 59 -6.59 11.58 -52.08
CA PRO A 59 -5.62 11.26 -53.11
C PRO A 59 -4.29 10.69 -52.53
N ASN A 60 -3.92 9.48 -53.02
CA ASN A 60 -2.67 9.16 -53.74
C ASN A 60 -1.37 9.97 -53.49
N ARG A 61 -0.14 9.40 -53.51
CA ARG A 61 0.33 7.98 -53.51
C ARG A 61 1.89 7.93 -53.45
N LYS A 62 2.43 6.77 -53.01
CA LYS A 62 3.74 6.14 -53.40
C LYS A 62 5.09 6.82 -53.05
N ARG A 63 5.96 6.00 -52.40
CA ARG A 63 7.42 5.81 -52.62
C ARG A 63 8.40 6.94 -52.20
N SER A 64 9.70 6.69 -51.96
CA SER A 64 10.44 5.50 -51.42
C SER A 64 11.94 5.81 -51.27
N LEU A 65 12.63 5.02 -50.43
CA LEU A 65 14.09 4.75 -50.40
C LEU A 65 15.08 5.72 -49.71
N CYS A 66 16.06 5.06 -49.08
CA CYS A 66 17.37 5.40 -48.54
C CYS A 66 18.11 6.67 -49.03
N GLY A 67 18.92 7.28 -48.15
CA GLY A 67 19.96 8.24 -48.55
C GLY A 67 20.89 8.68 -47.40
N ALA A 68 22.14 8.22 -47.40
CA ALA A 68 23.09 8.29 -46.28
C ALA A 68 23.79 9.65 -46.02
N ARG A 69 24.11 9.88 -44.72
CA ARG A 69 25.39 10.38 -44.17
C ARG A 69 25.88 11.85 -44.37
N ARG A 70 26.46 12.32 -43.24
CA ARG A 70 27.67 13.18 -43.02
C ARG A 70 27.51 14.70 -42.82
N GLN A 71 28.26 15.17 -41.79
CA GLN A 71 29.11 16.38 -41.69
C GLN A 71 28.62 17.66 -42.40
N GLY A 72 28.37 18.80 -41.73
CA GLY A 72 28.57 19.19 -40.33
C GLY A 72 29.70 20.22 -40.16
N MET A 73 29.36 21.46 -39.77
CA MET A 73 30.33 22.54 -39.54
C MET A 73 29.80 23.56 -38.51
N ARG A 74 30.67 24.43 -37.98
CA ARG A 74 30.37 25.42 -36.93
C ARG A 74 30.09 26.80 -37.53
N SER A 75 29.24 27.64 -36.90
CA SER A 75 29.70 28.82 -36.14
C SER A 75 28.61 29.86 -35.77
N ARG A 76 28.86 30.55 -34.64
CA ARG A 76 28.62 31.98 -34.33
C ARG A 76 27.21 32.61 -34.40
N THR A 77 26.69 32.88 -33.19
CA THR A 77 26.18 34.19 -32.67
C THR A 77 25.24 35.07 -33.53
N CYS A 78 24.03 35.31 -33.03
CA CYS A 78 23.70 36.54 -32.28
C CYS A 78 22.27 36.51 -31.68
N SER A 79 22.00 37.42 -30.74
CA SER A 79 20.68 37.62 -30.09
C SER A 79 20.05 38.94 -30.53
N PRO A 80 18.71 39.09 -30.43
CA PRO A 80 18.05 40.38 -30.21
C PRO A 80 17.47 40.51 -28.78
N ARG A 81 17.21 41.75 -28.33
CA ARG A 81 16.75 42.09 -26.97
C ARG A 81 15.92 43.39 -26.97
N TRP A 82 14.66 43.31 -26.56
CA TRP A 82 13.75 44.44 -26.28
C TRP A 82 12.94 44.05 -25.02
N THR A 83 13.11 44.68 -23.84
CA THR A 83 12.45 45.91 -23.33
C THR A 83 10.93 45.79 -23.13
N SER A 84 10.26 46.32 -22.10
CA SER A 84 10.55 46.57 -20.66
C SER A 84 9.49 47.55 -20.11
N SER A 85 8.74 47.20 -19.05
CA SER A 85 7.85 48.17 -18.39
C SER A 85 7.40 47.73 -16.99
N SER A 86 7.75 48.51 -15.96
CA SER A 86 7.18 48.46 -14.59
C SER A 86 7.48 49.77 -13.87
N PRO A 87 6.45 50.46 -13.32
CA PRO A 87 6.53 50.99 -11.94
C PRO A 87 5.12 50.92 -11.25
N PRO A 88 4.87 51.46 -10.03
CA PRO A 88 5.75 52.22 -9.13
C PRO A 88 5.81 51.72 -7.66
N THR A 89 6.53 52.48 -6.83
CA THR A 89 6.83 52.21 -5.41
C THR A 89 6.89 53.51 -4.58
N THR A 90 6.58 53.43 -3.28
CA THR A 90 6.90 54.43 -2.22
C THR A 90 7.18 53.67 -0.92
N SER A 91 8.39 53.64 -0.32
CA SER A 91 9.24 54.69 0.32
C SER A 91 8.80 55.02 1.76
N ILE A 92 9.63 54.91 2.81
CA ILE A 92 10.66 55.87 3.30
C ILE A 92 11.48 55.15 4.42
N SER A 93 12.82 54.99 4.37
CA SER A 93 13.95 55.89 4.76
C SER A 93 14.34 55.89 6.27
N MET A 94 15.54 56.27 6.78
CA MET A 94 16.97 56.16 6.35
C MET A 94 17.92 56.83 7.40
N ARG A 95 19.12 56.26 7.72
CA ARG A 95 20.41 56.88 8.21
C ARG A 95 21.35 55.80 8.83
N SER A 96 22.55 55.52 8.31
CA SER A 96 23.90 56.16 8.51
C SER A 96 24.51 55.96 9.93
N SER A 97 25.79 55.58 10.12
CA SER A 97 27.03 56.19 9.58
C SER A 97 28.26 55.22 9.48
N ARG A 98 29.46 55.74 9.12
CA ARG A 98 30.70 55.00 8.74
C ARG A 98 31.88 55.11 9.74
N ALA A 99 32.76 54.09 9.79
CA ALA A 99 34.26 54.14 9.82
C ALA A 99 34.83 52.69 9.97
N LEU A 100 35.86 52.12 9.32
CA LEU A 100 37.14 52.53 8.71
C LEU A 100 38.36 52.47 9.68
N GLY A 101 39.25 51.47 9.52
CA GLY A 101 40.53 51.36 10.26
C GLY A 101 41.39 50.11 9.94
N ARG A 102 42.66 50.31 9.57
CA ARG A 102 43.74 49.27 9.44
C ARG A 102 44.84 49.53 10.47
N ARG A 103 45.54 48.50 10.99
CA ARG A 103 46.96 48.59 11.46
C ARG A 103 47.64 47.23 11.66
N THR A 104 48.92 47.22 12.05
CA THR A 104 49.92 46.21 11.63
C THR A 104 51.05 45.88 12.64
N VAL A 105 51.48 44.59 12.66
CA VAL A 105 52.87 44.07 12.81
C VAL A 105 53.70 44.32 14.09
N LYS A 106 54.18 43.21 14.72
CA LYS A 106 55.56 42.90 15.23
C LYS A 106 55.59 41.45 15.78
N ALA A 107 56.41 40.51 15.28
CA ALA A 107 57.85 40.22 15.54
C ALA A 107 58.13 39.59 16.94
N ARG A 108 58.91 38.49 17.11
CA ARG A 108 60.31 38.21 16.67
C ARG A 108 60.75 36.71 16.71
N ARG A 109 61.80 36.37 15.92
CA ARG A 109 62.89 35.33 16.09
C ARG A 109 62.50 33.83 16.19
N ARG A 110 62.96 32.95 15.26
CA ARG A 110 64.27 32.20 15.17
C ARG A 110 64.40 31.08 16.23
N ASN A 111 64.72 29.81 15.90
CA ASN A 111 65.88 29.36 15.09
C ASN A 111 65.72 28.00 14.32
N ARG A 112 66.74 27.72 13.50
CA ARG A 112 67.24 26.46 12.84
C ARG A 112 67.03 25.11 13.61
N ALA A 113 67.09 23.91 12.99
CA ALA A 113 67.11 23.45 11.58
C ALA A 113 67.01 21.89 11.41
N ARG A 114 66.81 21.42 10.16
CA ARG A 114 67.33 20.19 9.43
C ARG A 114 68.01 19.03 10.22
N MET A 115 67.95 17.74 9.82
CA MET A 115 67.33 16.99 8.68
C MET A 115 67.46 15.45 8.89
N THR A 116 66.81 14.62 8.04
CA THR A 116 67.11 13.17 7.74
C THR A 116 67.03 12.13 8.89
N SER A 117 66.78 10.82 8.69
CA SER A 117 66.29 10.01 7.56
C SER A 117 65.77 8.63 8.05
N SER A 118 64.97 7.92 7.23
CA SER A 118 64.50 6.52 7.43
C SER A 118 65.49 5.50 6.82
N PRO A 119 65.20 4.17 6.69
CA PRO A 119 64.28 3.26 7.40
C PRO A 119 64.95 1.91 7.82
N THR A 120 64.26 1.01 8.55
CA THR A 120 64.30 -0.48 8.34
C THR A 120 63.29 -1.28 9.20
N ALA A 121 63.08 -2.54 8.82
CA ALA A 121 62.38 -3.65 9.49
C ALA A 121 63.22 -4.94 9.21
N PRO A 122 62.86 -6.21 9.56
CA PRO A 122 61.61 -6.75 10.12
C PRO A 122 61.86 -7.87 11.21
N SER A 123 61.05 -8.95 11.20
CA SER A 123 61.27 -10.28 11.85
C SER A 123 60.95 -10.40 13.37
N THR A 124 60.45 -11.52 13.93
CA THR A 124 59.70 -12.68 13.36
C THR A 124 58.93 -13.47 14.44
N ARG A 125 57.62 -13.72 14.20
CA ARG A 125 56.83 -14.95 14.51
C ARG A 125 56.73 -15.51 15.99
N PRO A 126 55.78 -16.46 16.25
CA PRO A 126 55.19 -16.77 17.59
C PRO A 126 55.55 -18.23 18.05
N PRO A 127 54.81 -19.01 18.92
CA PRO A 127 53.49 -18.82 19.57
C PRO A 127 53.34 -19.37 21.02
N THR A 128 52.09 -19.72 21.40
CA THR A 128 51.59 -20.52 22.55
C THR A 128 51.57 -19.80 23.91
N LYS A 129 50.44 -19.72 24.65
CA LYS A 129 49.65 -20.78 25.33
C LYS A 129 50.49 -21.47 26.43
N THR A 130 50.07 -21.63 27.69
CA THR A 130 48.74 -21.53 28.35
C THR A 130 48.94 -21.39 29.87
N GLY A 131 47.95 -20.95 30.66
CA GLY A 131 47.96 -21.18 32.12
C GLY A 131 47.33 -20.11 33.02
N THR A 132 46.08 -20.34 33.42
CA THR A 132 45.41 -19.75 34.60
C THR A 132 45.17 -20.86 35.64
N PRO A 133 44.83 -20.60 36.92
CA PRO A 133 44.78 -19.34 37.69
C PRO A 133 45.41 -19.47 39.13
N SER A 134 45.03 -18.52 40.02
CA SER A 134 44.94 -18.62 41.50
C SER A 134 46.09 -18.02 42.35
N GLY A 135 45.74 -17.55 43.56
CA GLY A 135 46.65 -16.99 44.57
C GLY A 135 46.17 -15.67 45.20
N ASN A 136 45.52 -15.72 46.36
CA ASN A 136 45.11 -14.52 47.13
C ASN A 136 46.24 -13.99 48.05
N GLY A 137 46.27 -12.68 48.30
CA GLY A 137 46.87 -12.08 49.50
C GLY A 137 47.25 -10.59 49.30
N LEU A 138 46.54 -9.58 49.84
CA LEU A 138 46.18 -9.18 51.22
C LEU A 138 47.20 -8.25 51.92
N ARG A 139 46.64 -7.16 52.51
CA ARG A 139 47.18 -6.26 53.57
C ARG A 139 48.25 -5.22 53.17
N ASP A 140 48.40 -4.07 53.87
CA ASP A 140 47.46 -3.18 54.62
C ASP A 140 48.22 -1.87 55.03
N HIS A 141 47.57 -0.99 55.81
CA HIS A 141 48.05 0.17 56.59
C HIS A 141 48.07 1.52 55.83
N ARG A 142 47.38 2.60 56.28
CA ARG A 142 47.33 3.37 57.57
C ARG A 142 48.54 4.32 57.73
N ALA A 143 48.42 5.56 58.23
CA ALA A 143 47.29 6.46 58.55
C ALA A 143 47.82 7.92 58.67
N THR A 144 47.03 9.01 58.76
CA THR A 144 46.50 9.53 60.04
C THR A 144 45.62 10.81 59.92
N ARG A 145 44.69 10.93 60.89
CA ARG A 145 43.94 12.07 61.49
C ARG A 145 44.25 13.52 61.05
N ARG A 146 43.30 14.49 61.05
CA ARG A 146 42.04 14.71 61.82
C ARG A 146 40.91 15.25 60.89
N GLY A 147 39.62 15.38 61.25
CA GLY A 147 38.84 14.93 62.42
C GLY A 147 37.79 15.94 62.95
N SER A 148 36.48 15.59 62.92
CA SER A 148 35.27 16.29 63.48
C SER A 148 34.94 17.69 62.92
N PHE A 149 33.70 18.09 62.56
CA PHE A 149 32.30 17.67 62.83
C PHE A 149 31.40 18.04 61.60
N GLU A 150 30.16 17.58 61.34
CA GLU A 150 29.37 16.38 61.71
C GLU A 150 28.09 16.24 60.79
N THR A 151 27.19 15.28 61.07
CA THR A 151 25.85 15.00 60.47
C THR A 151 25.76 14.56 58.98
N GLY A 152 24.79 13.67 58.69
CA GLY A 152 24.03 13.74 57.42
C GLY A 152 24.45 12.90 56.19
N SER A 153 24.83 11.62 56.31
CA SER A 153 24.89 10.73 55.12
C SER A 153 23.48 10.26 54.69
N SER A 154 23.19 9.81 53.45
CA SER A 154 24.08 9.33 52.37
C SER A 154 23.49 9.48 50.96
N ARG A 155 24.29 9.19 49.92
CA ARG A 155 23.86 8.92 48.54
C ARG A 155 24.69 7.76 47.95
N ARG A 156 24.06 6.73 47.38
CA ARG A 156 24.52 5.95 46.20
C ARG A 156 23.44 4.94 45.72
N ARG A 157 23.46 4.65 44.42
CA ARG A 157 22.80 3.52 43.70
C ARG A 157 23.89 2.45 43.38
N PRO A 158 23.62 1.25 42.80
CA PRO A 158 22.38 0.77 42.12
C PRO A 158 21.94 -0.71 42.34
N GLY A 159 20.66 -1.00 42.00
CA GLY A 159 20.10 -2.34 41.69
C GLY A 159 19.79 -3.26 42.88
N PRO A 160 19.12 -4.43 42.67
CA PRO A 160 18.51 -4.95 41.43
C PRO A 160 16.99 -5.31 41.57
N VAL A 161 16.50 -6.13 40.63
CA VAL A 161 15.19 -6.82 40.48
C VAL A 161 14.39 -7.13 41.77
N THR A 162 13.06 -7.01 41.70
CA THR A 162 12.09 -7.66 42.61
C THR A 162 11.01 -8.44 41.85
N GLN A 163 10.70 -9.64 42.35
CA GLN A 163 9.49 -10.41 42.04
C GLN A 163 8.51 -10.35 43.23
N HIS A 164 7.25 -10.74 43.04
CA HIS A 164 6.26 -10.84 44.13
C HIS A 164 6.53 -12.02 45.08
N PRO A 165 6.32 -11.86 46.40
CA PRO A 165 6.17 -12.96 47.35
C PRO A 165 4.70 -13.30 47.64
N GLU A 166 4.45 -14.55 48.07
CA GLU A 166 3.17 -15.02 48.62
C GLU A 166 3.02 -14.73 50.13
N ILE A 167 1.86 -15.00 50.75
CA ILE A 167 1.68 -16.05 51.80
C ILE A 167 0.28 -15.99 52.49
N ARG A 168 -0.50 -17.07 52.27
CA ARG A 168 -1.42 -17.85 53.15
C ARG A 168 -2.23 -17.27 54.34
N ARG A 169 -3.52 -17.68 54.34
CA ARG A 169 -4.34 -18.29 55.43
C ARG A 169 -4.92 -17.45 56.59
N SER A 170 -6.25 -17.50 56.68
CA SER A 170 -7.02 -17.91 57.88
C SER A 170 -8.31 -18.63 57.42
N ALA A 171 -9.11 -19.21 58.34
CA ALA A 171 -10.27 -20.05 57.99
C ALA A 171 -11.34 -20.07 59.11
N GLN A 172 -12.60 -20.39 58.76
CA GLN A 172 -13.63 -20.86 59.71
C GLN A 172 -14.66 -21.78 59.00
N VAL A 173 -15.57 -22.40 59.76
CA VAL A 173 -16.21 -23.70 59.43
C VAL A 173 -17.74 -23.68 59.70
N ASP A 174 -18.41 -24.81 59.46
CA ASP A 174 -19.80 -25.21 59.83
C ASP A 174 -20.94 -24.77 58.88
N GLY A 175 -21.96 -25.60 58.57
CA GLY A 175 -22.09 -27.04 58.85
C GLY A 175 -23.41 -27.72 58.37
N VAL A 176 -23.28 -28.74 57.51
CA VAL A 176 -24.06 -30.02 57.39
C VAL A 176 -25.60 -30.02 57.50
N LEU A 177 -26.32 -30.56 56.48
CA LEU A 177 -27.13 -31.80 56.59
C LEU A 177 -27.69 -32.35 55.24
N VAL A 178 -27.31 -33.60 54.90
CA VAL A 178 -28.15 -34.76 54.46
C VAL A 178 -29.19 -34.54 53.33
N SER A 179 -29.11 -35.23 52.19
CA SER A 179 -29.38 -36.69 52.08
C SER A 179 -28.73 -37.36 50.85
N ALA A 180 -28.86 -38.69 50.73
CA ALA A 180 -28.35 -39.48 49.61
C ALA A 180 -29.48 -40.31 48.96
N GLY A 181 -29.54 -40.33 47.62
CA GLY A 181 -30.54 -41.07 46.86
C GLY A 181 -30.08 -41.36 45.43
N GLU A 182 -30.14 -42.65 45.07
CA GLU A 182 -30.05 -43.25 43.72
C GLU A 182 -29.27 -42.53 42.59
N THR A 183 -28.10 -43.10 42.24
CA THR A 183 -27.76 -43.35 40.83
C THR A 183 -27.42 -44.84 40.66
N ARG A 184 -28.06 -45.51 39.70
CA ARG A 184 -27.81 -46.94 39.43
C ARG A 184 -26.52 -47.13 38.64
N ARG A 185 -25.84 -48.27 38.90
CA ARG A 185 -24.69 -48.73 38.12
C ARG A 185 -25.07 -48.94 36.64
N LEU A 186 -24.11 -48.72 35.75
CA LEU A 186 -23.53 -49.80 34.94
C LEU A 186 -22.04 -49.50 34.72
N GLN A 187 -21.25 -50.54 34.47
CA GLN A 187 -19.80 -50.45 34.19
C GLN A 187 -19.47 -51.16 32.85
N PRO A 188 -18.28 -50.94 32.27
CA PRO A 188 -18.05 -51.16 30.84
C PRO A 188 -17.83 -52.63 30.46
N LEU A 189 -18.07 -52.94 29.19
CA LEU A 189 -17.64 -54.19 28.56
C LEU A 189 -17.26 -53.99 27.08
N GLU A 190 -16.23 -54.74 26.71
CA GLU A 190 -15.42 -54.79 25.49
C GLU A 190 -16.09 -55.37 24.22
N TYR A 191 -15.28 -55.42 23.12
CA TYR A 191 -15.41 -56.25 21.88
C TYR A 191 -16.45 -55.77 20.84
N LEU A 192 -16.25 -55.82 19.50
CA LEU A 192 -15.56 -56.80 18.62
C LEU A 192 -15.35 -56.23 17.18
N GLN A 193 -15.02 -57.09 16.21
CA GLN A 193 -14.63 -56.79 14.82
C GLN A 193 -15.75 -57.07 13.79
N GLY A 194 -15.55 -56.63 12.54
CA GLY A 194 -16.34 -56.97 11.33
C GLY A 194 -16.55 -55.73 10.45
N ILE A 195 -16.03 -55.56 9.23
CA ILE A 195 -15.69 -56.46 8.10
C ILE A 195 -16.91 -57.12 7.44
N GLY A 196 -17.25 -56.58 6.27
CA GLY A 196 -18.12 -57.13 5.21
C GLY A 196 -17.88 -56.24 3.96
N LEU A 197 -16.99 -56.52 3.01
CA LEU A 197 -16.66 -57.75 2.24
C LEU A 197 -17.67 -58.00 1.09
N ILE A 198 -17.32 -57.51 -0.10
CA ILE A 198 -17.78 -58.04 -1.40
C ILE A 198 -16.51 -58.29 -2.26
N HIS A 199 -16.51 -59.39 -3.01
CA HIS A 199 -15.39 -59.85 -3.86
C HIS A 199 -15.26 -58.99 -5.14
N SER A 200 -14.07 -58.65 -5.69
CA SER A 200 -12.86 -59.39 -6.09
C SER A 200 -12.93 -59.99 -7.51
N HIS A 201 -12.03 -59.55 -8.41
CA HIS A 201 -11.50 -60.17 -9.64
C HIS A 201 -10.67 -59.08 -10.38
N PHE A 202 -9.55 -59.30 -11.08
CA PHE A 202 -8.87 -60.54 -11.51
C PHE A 202 -7.32 -60.39 -11.49
N LEU A 203 -6.62 -61.49 -11.75
CA LEU A 203 -5.16 -61.77 -11.64
C LEU A 203 -4.21 -60.91 -12.53
N GLY A 204 -2.91 -60.88 -12.17
CA GLY A 204 -1.82 -60.95 -13.18
C GLY A 204 -0.45 -60.32 -12.88
N GLY A 205 0.58 -61.14 -12.59
CA GLY A 205 2.03 -60.85 -12.79
C GLY A 205 2.69 -59.85 -11.82
N SER A 206 3.59 -60.21 -10.89
CA SER A 206 4.87 -60.95 -10.98
C SER A 206 6.05 -60.16 -11.55
N ALA A 207 6.76 -59.54 -10.60
CA ALA A 207 8.17 -59.13 -10.52
C ALA A 207 9.21 -59.62 -11.55
N TRP A 208 10.31 -58.87 -11.68
CA TRP A 208 11.70 -59.35 -11.43
C TRP A 208 12.66 -58.16 -11.18
N ILE A 209 13.91 -58.45 -10.76
CA ILE A 209 14.93 -57.53 -10.23
C ILE A 209 16.24 -57.59 -11.04
N GLU A 210 17.10 -56.58 -10.89
CA GLU A 210 18.53 -56.50 -11.31
C GLU A 210 18.85 -56.30 -12.82
N GLY A 211 20.09 -55.86 -13.14
CA GLY A 211 20.59 -55.83 -14.53
C GLY A 211 21.54 -54.69 -14.94
N ILE A 212 22.70 -54.57 -14.28
CA ILE A 212 23.86 -53.70 -14.60
C ILE A 212 24.11 -53.44 -16.12
N GLY A 213 24.36 -52.18 -16.51
CA GLY A 213 24.86 -51.83 -17.87
C GLY A 213 25.62 -50.49 -17.95
N ARG A 214 26.91 -50.52 -18.31
CA ARG A 214 27.77 -49.32 -18.52
C ARG A 214 28.06 -49.10 -20.02
N ARG A 215 28.61 -47.90 -20.33
CA ARG A 215 29.30 -47.47 -21.58
C ARG A 215 28.35 -47.01 -22.70
N ASN A 216 28.78 -46.16 -23.65
CA ASN A 216 29.65 -44.96 -23.66
C ASN A 216 29.66 -44.41 -25.10
N SER A 217 29.88 -43.10 -25.31
CA SER A 217 30.35 -42.50 -26.59
C SER A 217 29.48 -42.69 -27.87
N ALA A 218 29.68 -41.96 -28.99
CA ALA A 218 30.05 -40.55 -29.19
C ALA A 218 29.83 -40.11 -30.66
N ARG A 219 29.70 -38.79 -30.88
CA ARG A 219 30.10 -38.01 -32.09
C ARG A 219 29.81 -38.57 -33.51
N SER A 220 28.95 -37.87 -34.26
CA SER A 220 29.28 -37.03 -35.46
C SER A 220 27.97 -36.70 -36.21
N ARG A 221 27.69 -35.47 -36.71
CA ARG A 221 28.41 -34.58 -37.66
C ARG A 221 28.67 -35.20 -39.05
N PHE A 222 27.77 -34.92 -40.00
CA PHE A 222 28.19 -34.45 -41.33
C PHE A 222 27.23 -33.36 -41.87
N ARG A 223 27.55 -32.79 -43.04
CA ARG A 223 27.04 -31.49 -43.53
C ARG A 223 27.13 -31.43 -45.06
N ARG A 224 26.33 -30.54 -45.68
CA ARG A 224 26.27 -30.17 -47.13
C ARG A 224 25.34 -31.05 -47.98
N ARG A 225 24.86 -30.65 -49.17
CA ARG A 225 24.44 -29.33 -49.75
C ARG A 225 23.95 -29.63 -51.18
N GLY A 226 22.82 -29.08 -51.63
CA GLY A 226 22.32 -29.27 -53.01
C GLY A 226 21.37 -28.15 -53.44
N GLN A 227 21.37 -27.82 -54.74
CA GLN A 227 20.61 -26.74 -55.37
C GLN A 227 20.36 -27.12 -56.85
N LEU A 228 19.61 -26.28 -57.60
CA LEU A 228 19.24 -26.43 -59.03
C LEU A 228 18.04 -27.37 -59.28
N ALA A 229 17.16 -27.15 -60.28
CA ALA A 229 16.91 -25.96 -61.13
C ALA A 229 15.49 -26.01 -61.77
N TYR A 230 15.14 -24.95 -62.51
CA TYR A 230 13.89 -24.77 -63.28
C TYR A 230 13.80 -25.63 -64.56
N THR A 231 12.58 -26.06 -64.92
CA THR A 231 12.07 -26.16 -66.32
C THR A 231 10.53 -26.25 -66.33
N ALA A 232 9.91 -26.05 -67.50
CA ALA A 232 8.45 -26.05 -67.73
C ALA A 232 8.15 -26.49 -69.19
N PRO A 233 6.94 -26.26 -69.73
CA PRO A 233 5.69 -27.04 -69.65
C PRO A 233 5.45 -27.93 -70.91
N PRO A 234 4.24 -28.50 -71.13
CA PRO A 234 3.31 -27.87 -72.11
C PRO A 234 1.79 -28.02 -71.80
N ARG A 235 0.94 -27.56 -72.73
CA ARG A 235 -0.55 -27.65 -72.77
C ARG A 235 -1.03 -28.26 -74.09
N ILE A 236 -2.15 -28.99 -74.08
CA ILE A 236 -3.13 -29.27 -75.19
C ILE A 236 -4.50 -29.44 -74.47
N GLU A 237 -5.56 -28.62 -74.64
CA GLU A 237 -6.60 -28.56 -75.71
C GLU A 237 -7.46 -29.84 -75.87
N ASN A 238 -8.74 -29.84 -76.32
CA ASN A 238 -9.89 -28.90 -76.28
C ASN A 238 -11.18 -29.69 -76.68
N GLY A 239 -12.40 -29.21 -76.37
CA GLY A 239 -13.65 -29.85 -76.84
C GLY A 239 -14.94 -29.08 -76.47
N THR A 240 -15.95 -29.06 -77.35
CA THR A 240 -17.14 -28.17 -77.27
C THR A 240 -18.44 -28.81 -77.84
N PHE A 241 -19.55 -28.05 -77.81
CA PHE A 241 -20.97 -28.35 -78.18
C PHE A 241 -21.82 -29.08 -77.09
N GLY A 242 -23.09 -28.73 -76.87
CA GLY A 242 -23.86 -27.56 -77.38
C GLY A 242 -25.37 -27.58 -77.05
N GLY A 243 -25.99 -26.39 -76.90
CA GLY A 243 -27.45 -26.19 -76.69
C GLY A 243 -27.93 -26.22 -75.22
N GLY A 244 -28.96 -25.46 -74.79
CA GLY A 244 -29.75 -24.43 -75.49
C GLY A 244 -30.83 -23.77 -74.60
N HIS A 245 -31.43 -22.67 -75.08
CA HIS A 245 -32.52 -21.88 -74.46
C HIS A 245 -32.23 -21.12 -73.14
N ALA A 246 -33.14 -20.21 -72.76
CA ALA A 246 -32.90 -19.15 -71.77
C ALA A 246 -34.16 -18.78 -70.94
N MET A 247 -33.92 -18.25 -69.72
CA MET A 247 -34.75 -17.29 -68.93
C MET A 247 -36.28 -17.46 -68.87
N PRO A 248 -36.91 -17.40 -67.67
CA PRO A 248 -37.03 -16.08 -67.01
C PRO A 248 -37.08 -16.00 -65.46
N SER A 249 -36.54 -14.88 -64.97
CA SER A 249 -37.00 -13.99 -63.87
C SER A 249 -37.81 -14.47 -62.63
N ARG A 250 -37.27 -14.06 -61.46
CA ARG A 250 -37.93 -13.35 -60.34
C ARG A 250 -38.96 -14.03 -59.41
N ASN A 251 -38.78 -13.63 -58.14
CA ASN A 251 -39.75 -13.39 -57.06
C ASN A 251 -40.01 -14.46 -55.99
N ARG A 252 -39.98 -13.92 -54.76
CA ARG A 252 -40.11 -14.52 -53.43
C ARG A 252 -41.48 -15.18 -53.20
N CYS A 253 -41.52 -16.21 -52.36
CA CYS A 253 -42.56 -16.35 -51.35
C CYS A 253 -42.04 -17.14 -50.13
N THR A 254 -42.65 -16.94 -48.96
CA THR A 254 -42.19 -17.48 -47.66
C THR A 254 -43.23 -18.37 -47.00
N ALA A 255 -42.84 -19.50 -46.42
CA ALA A 255 -43.58 -20.16 -45.33
C ALA A 255 -42.68 -21.07 -44.49
N LEU A 256 -43.02 -21.18 -43.21
CA LEU A 256 -42.30 -21.84 -42.12
C LEU A 256 -42.08 -23.36 -42.29
N VAL A 257 -40.98 -23.85 -41.72
CA VAL A 257 -40.90 -25.18 -41.09
C VAL A 257 -40.36 -25.00 -39.66
N LEU A 258 -40.96 -25.69 -38.70
CA LEU A 258 -40.56 -25.65 -37.29
C LEU A 258 -39.24 -26.43 -37.08
N ALA A 259 -38.24 -25.77 -36.52
CA ALA A 259 -37.00 -26.40 -36.07
C ALA A 259 -36.88 -26.25 -34.55
N SER A 260 -37.21 -27.31 -33.81
CA SER A 260 -37.12 -27.36 -32.35
C SER A 260 -35.66 -27.43 -31.89
N ALA A 261 -34.96 -26.30 -31.96
CA ALA A 261 -33.63 -26.17 -31.40
C ALA A 261 -33.70 -26.35 -29.87
N ALA A 262 -33.09 -27.42 -29.36
CA ALA A 262 -32.91 -27.64 -27.93
C ALA A 262 -31.90 -26.61 -27.39
N LEU A 263 -32.40 -25.40 -27.12
CA LEU A 263 -31.65 -24.34 -26.47
C LEU A 263 -31.38 -24.76 -25.02
N VAL A 264 -30.25 -25.43 -24.81
CA VAL A 264 -29.69 -25.63 -23.47
C VAL A 264 -29.31 -24.26 -22.96
N LEU A 265 -30.28 -23.60 -22.32
CA LEU A 265 -30.08 -22.42 -21.52
C LEU A 265 -29.15 -22.80 -20.38
N THR A 266 -27.84 -22.61 -20.60
CA THR A 266 -26.89 -22.38 -19.53
C THR A 266 -27.24 -21.04 -18.89
N LEU A 267 -28.35 -21.04 -18.13
CA LEU A 267 -28.59 -20.04 -17.10
C LEU A 267 -27.27 -19.90 -16.33
N PRO A 268 -26.74 -18.68 -16.16
CA PRO A 268 -25.55 -18.51 -15.32
C PRO A 268 -25.92 -19.06 -13.95
N ARG A 269 -25.29 -20.19 -13.58
CA ARG A 269 -25.51 -20.81 -12.28
C ARG A 269 -24.97 -19.81 -11.27
N SER A 270 -25.88 -19.03 -10.69
CA SER A 270 -25.57 -18.12 -9.60
C SER A 270 -24.81 -18.92 -8.56
N LEU A 271 -23.54 -18.57 -8.36
CA LEU A 271 -22.80 -19.09 -7.23
C LEU A 271 -23.63 -18.78 -5.98
N PRO A 272 -23.81 -19.73 -5.04
CA PRO A 272 -24.46 -19.41 -3.78
C PRO A 272 -23.69 -18.25 -3.14
N ALA A 273 -24.41 -17.25 -2.63
CA ALA A 273 -23.80 -16.02 -2.12
C ALA A 273 -22.92 -16.25 -0.87
N ASP A 274 -22.94 -17.49 -0.34
CA ASP A 274 -22.31 -17.92 0.91
C ASP A 274 -21.01 -18.72 0.73
N GLU A 275 -20.58 -19.04 -0.50
CA GLU A 275 -19.28 -19.72 -0.72
C GLU A 275 -18.12 -18.71 -0.56
N PRO A 276 -17.20 -18.88 0.43
CA PRO A 276 -16.12 -17.92 0.66
C PRO A 276 -15.18 -17.80 -0.53
N ILE A 277 -14.81 -16.56 -0.87
CA ILE A 277 -13.87 -16.29 -1.96
C ILE A 277 -12.50 -16.86 -1.57
N PRO A 278 -11.83 -17.65 -2.43
CA PRO A 278 -10.51 -18.17 -2.10
C PRO A 278 -9.46 -17.05 -2.04
N PRO A 279 -8.50 -17.11 -1.10
CA PRO A 279 -7.41 -16.15 -1.03
C PRO A 279 -6.66 -15.98 -2.36
N ALA A 280 -6.25 -14.74 -2.60
CA ALA A 280 -5.49 -14.35 -3.80
C ALA A 280 -4.22 -15.19 -3.99
N ARG A 281 -3.82 -15.34 -5.26
CA ARG A 281 -2.53 -15.95 -5.64
C ARG A 281 -1.57 -14.85 -6.14
N PRO A 282 -0.25 -15.02 -6.02
CA PRO A 282 0.69 -14.13 -6.72
C PRO A 282 0.42 -14.13 -8.23
N PHE A 283 0.75 -13.01 -8.90
CA PHE A 283 0.60 -12.92 -10.35
C PHE A 283 1.56 -13.87 -11.10
N GLU A 284 1.30 -14.07 -12.40
CA GLU A 284 2.21 -14.82 -13.25
C GLU A 284 3.65 -14.24 -13.25
N PRO A 285 4.72 -15.08 -13.24
CA PRO A 285 6.11 -14.62 -13.08
C PRO A 285 6.55 -13.55 -14.08
N MET A 286 5.97 -13.58 -15.29
CA MET A 286 6.20 -12.61 -16.36
C MET A 286 5.78 -11.17 -16.00
N VAL A 287 4.84 -10.99 -15.06
CA VAL A 287 4.41 -9.67 -14.56
C VAL A 287 5.55 -9.04 -13.75
N TYR A 288 6.11 -9.79 -12.81
CA TYR A 288 7.22 -9.35 -11.97
C TYR A 288 8.49 -9.12 -12.81
N GLN A 289 8.78 -9.98 -13.80
CA GLN A 289 9.81 -9.73 -14.82
C GLN A 289 9.57 -8.41 -15.58
N ALA A 290 8.36 -8.14 -16.05
CA ALA A 290 8.04 -6.91 -16.77
C ALA A 290 8.23 -5.66 -15.88
N ARG A 291 7.87 -5.72 -14.59
CA ARG A 291 8.10 -4.64 -13.62
C ARG A 291 9.60 -4.42 -13.36
N ARG A 292 10.38 -5.47 -13.16
CA ARG A 292 11.86 -5.37 -13.03
C ARG A 292 12.50 -4.82 -14.31
N ALA A 293 12.02 -5.20 -15.49
CA ALA A 293 12.47 -4.65 -16.77
C ALA A 293 12.12 -3.16 -16.96
N LYS A 294 10.91 -2.72 -16.58
CA LYS A 294 10.52 -1.30 -16.53
C LYS A 294 11.50 -0.51 -15.63
N LEU A 295 11.75 -1.00 -14.42
CA LEU A 295 12.65 -0.37 -13.45
C LEU A 295 14.11 -0.31 -13.95
N MET A 296 14.66 -1.42 -14.45
CA MET A 296 16.03 -1.46 -15.01
C MET A 296 16.22 -0.50 -16.19
N LYS A 297 15.19 -0.33 -17.04
CA LYS A 297 15.20 0.65 -18.13
C LYS A 297 15.23 2.09 -17.61
N ALA A 298 14.56 2.37 -16.48
CA ALA A 298 14.51 3.71 -15.87
C ALA A 298 15.71 4.04 -14.96
N LEU A 299 16.45 3.02 -14.51
CA LEU A 299 17.78 3.15 -13.88
C LEU A 299 18.88 3.46 -14.92
N GLY A 300 18.79 2.86 -16.12
CA GLY A 300 19.72 3.07 -17.23
C GLY A 300 21.10 2.41 -17.06
N GLY A 301 21.51 2.09 -15.83
CA GLY A 301 22.75 1.40 -15.48
C GLY A 301 22.87 1.21 -13.97
N GLY A 302 24.09 1.06 -13.46
CA GLY A 302 24.39 0.89 -12.05
C GLY A 302 23.88 -0.42 -11.45
N ILE A 303 23.78 -0.46 -10.12
CA ILE A 303 23.19 -1.56 -9.36
C ILE A 303 22.17 -0.98 -8.39
N ALA A 304 20.98 -1.56 -8.32
CA ALA A 304 20.03 -1.32 -7.24
C ALA A 304 19.87 -2.61 -6.42
N VAL A 305 19.75 -2.46 -5.10
CA VAL A 305 19.51 -3.55 -4.14
C VAL A 305 18.24 -3.23 -3.36
N LEU A 306 17.44 -4.25 -3.11
CA LEU A 306 16.24 -4.17 -2.30
C LEU A 306 16.14 -5.44 -1.44
N TYR A 307 16.15 -5.28 -0.12
CA TYR A 307 15.93 -6.37 0.82
C TYR A 307 14.42 -6.61 0.97
N ALA A 308 14.05 -7.86 1.18
CA ALA A 308 12.71 -8.24 1.65
C ALA A 308 12.55 -7.81 3.10
N ARG A 309 11.51 -7.02 3.37
CA ARG A 309 11.13 -6.50 4.68
C ARG A 309 9.67 -6.85 4.91
N GLY A 310 9.23 -6.93 6.15
CA GLY A 310 7.83 -7.18 6.41
C GLY A 310 7.57 -7.38 7.88
N GLU A 311 6.28 -7.42 8.19
CA GLU A 311 5.75 -7.59 9.54
C GLU A 311 5.06 -8.96 9.62
N GLU A 312 4.92 -9.50 10.82
CA GLU A 312 4.33 -10.82 11.05
C GLU A 312 3.23 -10.68 12.10
N ASP A 313 2.00 -10.93 11.66
CA ASP A 313 0.76 -10.75 12.43
C ASP A 313 0.07 -12.09 12.68
N ALA A 314 -1.14 -12.08 13.24
CA ALA A 314 -1.91 -13.29 13.51
C ALA A 314 -2.34 -14.05 12.24
N ASP A 315 -2.36 -13.38 11.08
CA ASP A 315 -2.61 -13.94 9.75
C ASP A 315 -1.29 -14.12 8.95
N GLY A 316 -0.14 -14.07 9.63
CA GLY A 316 1.19 -14.42 9.13
C GLY A 316 2.03 -13.27 8.54
N TYR A 317 3.08 -13.63 7.81
CA TYR A 317 4.07 -12.68 7.28
C TYR A 317 3.56 -11.87 6.08
N ARG A 318 3.51 -10.53 6.24
CA ARG A 318 3.20 -9.55 5.19
C ARG A 318 4.48 -8.88 4.69
N GLN A 319 4.90 -9.25 3.47
CA GLN A 319 6.01 -8.61 2.75
C GLN A 319 5.70 -7.13 2.43
N ASP A 320 6.75 -6.31 2.43
CA ASP A 320 6.71 -4.92 1.97
C ASP A 320 6.34 -4.81 0.48
N ALA A 321 5.61 -3.74 0.16
CA ALA A 321 5.06 -3.55 -1.17
C ALA A 321 6.11 -3.31 -2.27
N ASP A 322 7.30 -2.77 -1.97
CA ASP A 322 8.33 -2.53 -2.99
C ASP A 322 8.97 -3.87 -3.42
N PHE A 323 9.33 -4.72 -2.47
CA PHE A 323 9.86 -6.05 -2.74
C PHE A 323 8.80 -6.96 -3.35
N TYR A 324 7.56 -6.91 -2.84
CA TYR A 324 6.44 -7.68 -3.41
C TYR A 324 6.12 -7.23 -4.84
N TYR A 325 6.05 -5.92 -5.12
CA TYR A 325 5.79 -5.40 -6.47
C TYR A 325 6.78 -5.92 -7.52
N LEU A 326 8.06 -6.10 -7.16
CA LEU A 326 9.11 -6.59 -8.06
C LEU A 326 9.28 -8.12 -8.09
N THR A 327 8.71 -8.88 -7.15
CA THR A 327 9.02 -10.32 -7.00
C THR A 327 7.82 -11.25 -6.85
N GLY A 328 6.74 -10.82 -6.20
CA GLY A 328 5.60 -11.67 -5.82
C GLY A 328 5.88 -12.66 -4.69
N LEU A 329 6.96 -12.45 -3.91
CA LEU A 329 7.43 -13.41 -2.92
C LEU A 329 7.21 -12.91 -1.49
N ASN A 330 6.65 -13.76 -0.63
CA ASN A 330 6.63 -13.58 0.82
C ASN A 330 7.75 -14.42 1.42
N ASP A 331 8.95 -13.83 1.53
CA ASP A 331 10.16 -14.50 2.01
C ASP A 331 11.00 -13.53 2.85
N ALA A 332 10.87 -13.65 4.18
CA ALA A 332 11.50 -12.76 5.14
C ALA A 332 13.04 -12.80 5.06
N GLY A 333 13.64 -11.73 4.54
CA GLY A 333 15.09 -11.59 4.39
C GLY A 333 15.68 -12.20 3.11
N ALA A 334 14.88 -12.40 2.07
CA ALA A 334 15.38 -12.44 0.70
C ALA A 334 16.00 -11.07 0.28
N VAL A 335 16.77 -11.04 -0.82
CA VAL A 335 17.35 -9.80 -1.36
C VAL A 335 17.34 -9.86 -2.89
N LEU A 336 16.78 -8.83 -3.53
CA LEU A 336 16.78 -8.62 -4.97
C LEU A 336 17.93 -7.68 -5.34
N VAL A 337 18.70 -8.04 -6.37
CA VAL A 337 19.73 -7.18 -6.96
C VAL A 337 19.47 -7.03 -8.46
N LEU A 338 19.34 -5.78 -8.89
CA LEU A 338 19.12 -5.39 -10.29
C LEU A 338 20.36 -4.67 -10.82
N SER A 339 20.84 -5.11 -11.98
CA SER A 339 22.11 -4.65 -12.58
C SER A 339 21.95 -4.53 -14.10
N PRO A 340 21.45 -3.39 -14.64
CA PRO A 340 21.10 -3.28 -16.06
C PRO A 340 22.29 -3.43 -17.02
N GLU A 341 23.51 -3.15 -16.55
CA GLU A 341 24.77 -3.25 -17.31
C GLU A 341 25.39 -4.65 -17.32
N GLU A 342 24.94 -5.56 -16.45
CA GLU A 342 25.41 -6.95 -16.45
C GLU A 342 25.03 -7.65 -17.77
N ARG A 343 25.95 -8.47 -18.30
CA ARG A 343 25.76 -9.20 -19.55
C ARG A 343 25.11 -10.57 -19.35
N ALA A 344 25.42 -11.25 -18.26
CA ALA A 344 24.93 -12.61 -18.00
C ALA A 344 23.57 -12.60 -17.28
N PHE A 345 23.51 -12.08 -16.06
CA PHE A 345 22.34 -12.17 -15.19
C PHE A 345 21.98 -10.80 -14.58
N LYS A 346 21.21 -9.99 -15.31
CA LYS A 346 20.82 -8.64 -14.86
C LYS A 346 20.05 -8.64 -13.53
N GLU A 347 19.27 -9.69 -13.32
CA GLU A 347 18.48 -9.93 -12.11
C GLU A 347 19.14 -11.04 -11.29
N ARG A 348 19.31 -10.82 -9.99
CA ARG A 348 19.77 -11.83 -9.03
C ARG A 348 18.88 -11.83 -7.79
N LEU A 349 18.56 -13.02 -7.29
CA LEU A 349 17.80 -13.21 -6.05
C LEU A 349 18.67 -13.97 -5.04
N PHE A 350 18.74 -13.47 -3.82
CA PHE A 350 19.44 -14.12 -2.72
C PHE A 350 18.42 -14.50 -1.65
N LEU A 351 18.33 -15.78 -1.30
CA LEU A 351 17.48 -16.26 -0.21
C LEU A 351 18.30 -16.55 1.05
N LYS A 352 17.69 -16.56 2.23
CA LYS A 352 18.34 -17.08 3.45
C LYS A 352 18.86 -18.51 3.21
N PRO A 353 19.91 -18.95 3.93
CA PRO A 353 20.22 -20.37 4.10
C PRO A 353 18.98 -21.18 4.46
N ARG A 354 19.03 -22.49 4.20
CA ARG A 354 18.12 -23.44 4.83
C ARG A 354 18.66 -23.73 6.22
N ASP A 355 17.78 -23.74 7.21
CA ASP A 355 18.10 -24.18 8.55
C ASP A 355 17.10 -25.29 8.94
N PRO A 356 17.54 -26.56 9.05
CA PRO A 356 16.65 -27.66 9.37
C PRO A 356 15.99 -27.58 10.74
N ASP A 357 16.45 -26.71 11.64
CA ASP A 357 15.81 -26.46 12.94
C ASP A 357 14.68 -25.43 12.78
N ASP A 358 14.92 -24.28 12.12
CA ASP A 358 13.86 -23.29 11.81
C ASP A 358 12.75 -23.88 10.93
N GLU A 359 13.09 -24.70 9.93
CA GLU A 359 12.13 -25.29 8.97
C GLU A 359 11.12 -26.24 9.64
N ARG A 360 11.41 -26.75 10.84
CA ARG A 360 10.44 -27.55 11.63
C ARG A 360 9.36 -26.70 12.29
N TRP A 361 9.62 -25.40 12.50
CA TRP A 361 8.68 -24.46 13.11
C TRP A 361 7.98 -23.58 12.07
N THR A 362 8.73 -23.15 11.05
CA THR A 362 8.30 -22.11 10.07
C THR A 362 7.99 -22.67 8.67
N GLY A 363 8.17 -23.98 8.47
CA GLY A 363 7.93 -24.66 7.20
C GLY A 363 9.17 -24.72 6.28
N VAL A 364 9.12 -25.63 5.31
CA VAL A 364 10.28 -25.95 4.45
C VAL A 364 10.54 -24.85 3.43
N ARG A 365 11.72 -24.22 3.52
CA ARG A 365 12.19 -23.23 2.56
C ARG A 365 12.55 -23.88 1.22
N PRO A 366 12.06 -23.37 0.07
CA PRO A 366 12.34 -23.98 -1.24
C PRO A 366 13.83 -24.14 -1.57
N ASP A 367 14.14 -25.25 -2.26
CA ASP A 367 15.46 -25.49 -2.82
C ASP A 367 15.70 -24.68 -4.10
N ILE A 368 16.97 -24.31 -4.31
CA ILE A 368 17.38 -23.50 -5.45
C ILE A 368 17.49 -24.40 -6.70
N GLY A 369 16.37 -24.56 -7.40
CA GLY A 369 16.24 -25.32 -8.63
C GLY A 369 15.22 -24.74 -9.59
N ASP A 370 14.89 -25.48 -10.65
CA ASP A 370 14.09 -24.98 -11.77
C ASP A 370 12.65 -24.62 -11.39
N SER A 371 12.09 -25.22 -10.34
CA SER A 371 10.76 -24.84 -9.83
C SER A 371 10.75 -23.39 -9.36
N LEU A 372 11.73 -23.02 -8.52
CA LEU A 372 11.88 -21.66 -7.99
C LEU A 372 12.27 -20.66 -9.10
N ARG A 373 13.06 -21.07 -10.09
CA ARG A 373 13.38 -20.23 -11.27
C ARG A 373 12.13 -19.93 -12.10
N ARG A 374 11.23 -20.90 -12.26
CA ARG A 374 9.93 -20.71 -12.92
C ARG A 374 9.04 -19.75 -12.12
N THR A 375 8.83 -19.97 -10.82
CA THR A 375 7.90 -19.16 -10.02
C THR A 375 8.37 -17.72 -9.77
N THR A 376 9.67 -17.49 -9.58
CA THR A 376 10.24 -16.14 -9.41
C THR A 376 10.44 -15.39 -10.73
N GLY A 377 10.55 -16.14 -11.84
CA GLY A 377 11.06 -15.65 -13.11
C GLY A 377 12.52 -15.18 -13.07
N ILE A 378 13.29 -15.48 -12.02
CA ILE A 378 14.69 -15.06 -11.85
C ILE A 378 15.61 -16.27 -12.05
N GLU A 379 16.53 -16.16 -13.01
CA GLU A 379 17.47 -17.25 -13.30
C GLU A 379 18.59 -17.36 -12.25
N ARG A 380 19.21 -16.24 -11.87
CA ARG A 380 20.36 -16.26 -10.94
C ARG A 380 19.92 -16.16 -9.49
N ILE A 381 19.49 -17.29 -8.95
CA ILE A 381 19.19 -17.46 -7.52
C ILE A 381 20.44 -17.97 -6.77
N SER A 382 20.65 -17.52 -5.53
CA SER A 382 21.77 -17.90 -4.65
C SER A 382 21.36 -17.76 -3.17
N ARG A 383 22.24 -18.13 -2.22
CA ARG A 383 22.03 -17.86 -0.78
C ARG A 383 22.66 -16.52 -0.37
N THR A 384 22.11 -15.82 0.63
CA THR A 384 22.57 -14.48 1.06
C THR A 384 24.03 -14.42 1.49
N SER A 385 24.65 -15.52 1.91
CA SER A 385 26.09 -15.63 2.13
C SER A 385 26.95 -15.27 0.91
N ALA A 386 26.40 -15.40 -0.31
CA ALA A 386 27.08 -15.00 -1.56
C ALA A 386 26.88 -13.53 -1.95
N LEU A 387 26.01 -12.77 -1.27
CA LEU A 387 25.61 -11.41 -1.65
C LEU A 387 26.82 -10.46 -1.71
N GLY A 388 27.63 -10.41 -0.65
CA GLY A 388 28.80 -9.52 -0.60
C GLY A 388 29.81 -9.77 -1.73
N GLY A 389 30.11 -11.05 -2.01
CA GLY A 389 30.99 -11.42 -3.14
C GLY A 389 30.40 -11.04 -4.50
N SER A 390 29.09 -11.24 -4.70
CA SER A 390 28.42 -10.85 -5.94
C SER A 390 28.39 -9.33 -6.13
N MET A 391 28.20 -8.56 -5.06
CA MET A 391 28.21 -7.09 -5.12
C MET A 391 29.61 -6.54 -5.42
N MET A 392 30.65 -7.10 -4.78
CA MET A 392 32.05 -6.74 -5.08
C MET A 392 32.41 -7.01 -6.54
N GLY A 393 31.95 -8.13 -7.12
CA GLY A 393 32.16 -8.43 -8.55
C GLY A 393 31.40 -7.49 -9.49
N LEU A 394 30.15 -7.13 -9.17
CA LEU A 394 29.35 -6.20 -9.98
C LEU A 394 29.93 -4.78 -9.99
N LEU A 395 30.43 -4.30 -8.84
CA LEU A 395 31.02 -2.97 -8.70
C LEU A 395 32.35 -2.80 -9.46
N GLN A 396 32.99 -3.89 -9.91
CA GLN A 396 34.12 -3.81 -10.85
C GLN A 396 33.69 -3.36 -12.26
N THR A 397 32.44 -3.59 -12.64
CA THR A 397 31.87 -3.20 -13.94
C THR A 397 31.22 -1.81 -13.88
N THR A 398 30.56 -1.46 -12.76
CA THR A 398 29.83 -0.19 -12.63
C THR A 398 29.98 0.44 -11.25
N GLY A 399 30.52 1.67 -11.20
CA GLY A 399 30.79 2.41 -9.95
C GLY A 399 29.57 3.16 -9.38
N THR A 400 28.35 2.67 -9.60
CA THR A 400 27.11 3.34 -9.14
C THR A 400 26.18 2.38 -8.41
N LEU A 401 25.88 2.70 -7.16
CA LEU A 401 24.79 2.14 -6.37
C LEU A 401 23.58 3.09 -6.42
N TYR A 402 22.38 2.55 -6.61
CA TYR A 402 21.12 3.29 -6.61
C TYR A 402 20.27 2.93 -5.41
N LEU A 403 19.90 3.93 -4.61
CA LEU A 403 18.89 3.82 -3.56
C LEU A 403 17.51 4.02 -4.23
N ILE A 404 16.69 2.96 -4.25
CA ILE A 404 15.39 2.96 -4.94
C ILE A 404 14.18 2.91 -4.01
N SER A 405 14.35 2.39 -2.80
CA SER A 405 13.38 2.44 -1.69
C SER A 405 13.70 3.62 -0.77
N ASP A 406 12.71 4.09 -0.02
CA ASP A 406 12.88 5.10 1.03
C ASP A 406 14.04 4.74 1.99
N PRO A 407 14.95 5.66 2.35
CA PRO A 407 15.95 5.43 3.40
C PRO A 407 15.39 5.49 4.83
N GLY A 408 14.24 6.14 5.06
CA GLY A 408 13.77 6.52 6.40
C GLY A 408 14.20 7.93 6.80
N GLY A 409 13.81 8.33 8.02
CA GLY A 409 14.14 9.65 8.58
C GLY A 409 15.58 9.75 9.10
N PRO A 410 16.12 10.96 9.36
CA PRO A 410 17.48 11.14 9.86
C PRO A 410 17.78 10.46 11.20
N ASP A 411 16.76 10.28 12.03
CA ASP A 411 16.83 9.62 13.34
C ASP A 411 16.38 8.15 13.30
N SER A 412 16.05 7.62 12.12
CA SER A 412 15.72 6.20 11.92
C SER A 412 16.98 5.33 11.85
N PRO A 413 16.93 4.05 12.29
CA PRO A 413 18.03 3.11 12.07
C PRO A 413 18.35 2.95 10.58
N ASP A 414 19.64 2.84 10.25
CA ASP A 414 20.10 2.58 8.87
C ASP A 414 19.43 1.33 8.30
N ARG A 415 18.88 1.45 7.08
CA ARG A 415 18.29 0.31 6.37
C ARG A 415 19.40 -0.64 5.88
N PRO A 416 19.18 -1.98 5.78
CA PRO A 416 20.22 -2.92 5.34
C PRO A 416 20.87 -2.59 3.98
N GLU A 417 20.12 -1.95 3.08
CA GLU A 417 20.61 -1.34 1.84
C GLU A 417 21.70 -0.29 2.11
N MET A 418 21.44 0.64 3.04
CA MET A 418 22.37 1.71 3.41
C MET A 418 23.59 1.17 4.16
N GLU A 419 23.40 0.21 5.08
CA GLU A 419 24.50 -0.52 5.70
C GLU A 419 25.40 -1.19 4.64
N LEU A 420 24.81 -1.91 3.69
CA LEU A 420 25.53 -2.58 2.61
C LEU A 420 26.28 -1.56 1.74
N TYR A 421 25.63 -0.45 1.37
CA TYR A 421 26.21 0.58 0.52
C TYR A 421 27.37 1.32 1.22
N GLY A 422 27.27 1.58 2.52
CA GLY A 422 28.37 2.08 3.35
C GLY A 422 29.55 1.09 3.45
N LYS A 423 29.25 -0.21 3.66
CA LYS A 423 30.25 -1.29 3.73
C LYS A 423 30.95 -1.55 2.38
N LEU A 424 30.29 -1.25 1.26
CA LEU A 424 30.87 -1.36 -0.09
C LEU A 424 31.67 -0.11 -0.48
N SER A 425 31.12 1.10 -0.31
CA SER A 425 31.81 2.36 -0.65
C SER A 425 33.08 2.60 0.16
N SER A 426 33.11 2.20 1.44
CA SER A 426 34.32 2.24 2.29
C SER A 426 35.40 1.22 1.89
N LYS A 427 35.06 0.19 1.09
CA LYS A 427 35.99 -0.83 0.58
C LYS A 427 36.42 -0.60 -0.86
N LEU A 428 35.62 0.11 -1.66
CA LEU A 428 35.84 0.37 -3.08
C LEU A 428 35.80 1.88 -3.35
N PRO A 429 36.97 2.57 -3.29
CA PRO A 429 37.08 3.98 -3.65
C PRO A 429 36.55 4.24 -5.06
N GLY A 430 35.74 5.30 -5.21
CA GLY A 430 35.11 5.67 -6.47
C GLY A 430 33.69 5.12 -6.68
N VAL A 431 33.19 4.24 -5.80
CA VAL A 431 31.76 3.87 -5.78
C VAL A 431 30.91 5.06 -5.34
N SER A 432 29.96 5.45 -6.19
CA SER A 432 28.99 6.51 -5.92
C SER A 432 27.63 5.94 -5.51
N ILE A 433 26.97 6.56 -4.54
CA ILE A 433 25.58 6.27 -4.18
C ILE A 433 24.70 7.40 -4.75
N LYS A 434 23.60 7.05 -5.42
CA LYS A 434 22.66 8.00 -6.03
C LYS A 434 21.24 7.69 -5.59
N ASN A 435 20.51 8.73 -5.16
CA ASN A 435 19.08 8.62 -4.87
C ASN A 435 18.31 8.47 -6.19
N ARG A 436 17.46 7.43 -6.29
CA ARG A 436 16.43 7.21 -7.29
C ARG A 436 15.13 6.68 -6.66
N THR A 437 14.78 7.17 -5.47
CA THR A 437 13.52 6.82 -4.76
C THR A 437 12.28 7.40 -5.43
N ASP A 438 12.44 8.15 -6.53
CA ASP A 438 11.35 8.52 -7.44
C ASP A 438 10.79 7.30 -8.22
N LEU A 439 11.59 6.26 -8.43
CA LEU A 439 11.28 5.21 -9.42
C LEU A 439 10.18 4.24 -9.01
N LEU A 440 10.19 3.74 -7.77
CA LEU A 440 9.17 2.79 -7.32
C LEU A 440 7.80 3.46 -7.14
N PRO A 441 7.68 4.65 -6.52
CA PRO A 441 6.43 5.43 -6.54
C PRO A 441 5.93 5.75 -7.95
N ALA A 442 6.82 6.05 -8.91
CA ALA A 442 6.43 6.28 -10.31
C ALA A 442 5.87 5.05 -11.02
N LEU A 443 6.21 3.83 -10.57
CA LEU A 443 5.76 2.56 -11.14
C LEU A 443 4.54 1.98 -10.41
N ARG A 444 4.48 2.12 -9.07
CA ARG A 444 3.38 1.64 -8.21
C ARG A 444 2.12 2.50 -8.31
N SER A 445 2.27 3.82 -8.44
CA SER A 445 1.11 4.73 -8.44
C SER A 445 0.15 4.50 -9.61
N VAL A 446 0.63 4.06 -10.79
CA VAL A 446 -0.20 3.77 -11.98
C VAL A 446 -0.45 2.26 -12.11
N LYS A 447 -1.68 1.82 -11.83
CA LYS A 447 -2.06 0.42 -11.71
C LYS A 447 -2.23 -0.27 -13.08
N GLU A 448 -1.73 -1.50 -13.24
CA GLU A 448 -2.14 -2.37 -14.36
C GLU A 448 -3.57 -2.92 -14.14
N PRO A 449 -4.32 -3.32 -15.20
CA PRO A 449 -5.68 -3.87 -15.04
C PRO A 449 -5.79 -5.09 -14.11
N ARG A 450 -4.72 -5.89 -13.99
CA ARG A 450 -4.64 -7.02 -13.04
C ARG A 450 -4.61 -6.60 -11.57
N GLU A 451 -4.17 -5.37 -11.31
CA GLU A 451 -4.04 -4.80 -9.96
C GLU A 451 -5.40 -4.21 -9.56
N LEU A 452 -6.08 -3.57 -10.51
CA LEU A 452 -7.47 -3.15 -10.35
C LEU A 452 -8.41 -4.34 -10.09
N ASP A 453 -8.20 -5.50 -10.72
CA ASP A 453 -8.94 -6.74 -10.42
C ASP A 453 -8.75 -7.25 -8.98
N TYR A 454 -7.64 -6.92 -8.31
CA TYR A 454 -7.39 -7.29 -6.91
C TYR A 454 -7.93 -6.22 -5.96
N MET A 455 -7.73 -4.93 -6.29
CA MET A 455 -8.35 -3.80 -5.57
C MET A 455 -9.88 -3.88 -5.60
N GLU A 456 -10.51 -4.23 -6.73
CA GLU A 456 -11.98 -4.39 -6.82
C GLU A 456 -12.50 -5.54 -5.93
N LYS A 457 -11.68 -6.57 -5.63
CA LYS A 457 -12.02 -7.65 -4.70
C LYS A 457 -11.85 -7.23 -3.25
N ALA A 458 -10.77 -6.52 -2.93
CA ALA A 458 -10.59 -5.88 -1.63
C ALA A 458 -11.73 -4.89 -1.32
N ILE A 459 -12.16 -4.10 -2.33
CA ILE A 459 -13.29 -3.19 -2.22
C ILE A 459 -14.59 -3.98 -2.02
N ALA A 460 -14.85 -5.04 -2.80
CA ALA A 460 -16.06 -5.84 -2.64
C ALA A 460 -16.19 -6.45 -1.22
N ALA A 461 -15.09 -7.00 -0.68
CA ALA A 461 -15.04 -7.48 0.70
C ALA A 461 -15.28 -6.34 1.72
N THR A 462 -14.70 -5.16 1.48
CA THR A 462 -14.84 -4.00 2.36
C THR A 462 -16.25 -3.40 2.32
N VAL A 463 -16.91 -3.43 1.16
CA VAL A 463 -18.32 -3.05 1.01
C VAL A 463 -19.23 -4.03 1.78
N SER A 464 -18.98 -5.35 1.71
CA SER A 464 -19.71 -6.34 2.53
C SER A 464 -19.56 -6.06 4.03
N ALA A 465 -18.34 -5.79 4.49
CA ALA A 465 -18.06 -5.44 5.88
C ALA A 465 -18.73 -4.13 6.32
N GLN A 466 -18.74 -3.09 5.47
CA GLN A 466 -19.45 -1.84 5.74
C GLN A 466 -20.98 -2.04 5.80
N HIS A 467 -21.56 -2.89 4.95
CA HIS A 467 -22.98 -3.28 5.05
C HIS A 467 -23.27 -4.02 6.37
N ALA A 468 -22.46 -5.01 6.73
CA ALA A 468 -22.63 -5.78 7.96
C ALA A 468 -22.48 -4.91 9.21
N ALA A 469 -21.50 -3.99 9.22
CA ALA A 469 -21.31 -3.01 10.29
C ALA A 469 -22.53 -2.08 10.43
N ALA A 470 -23.00 -1.51 9.32
CA ALA A 470 -24.19 -0.64 9.30
C ALA A 470 -25.46 -1.33 9.84
N GLN A 471 -25.63 -2.63 9.57
CA GLN A 471 -26.74 -3.44 10.10
C GLN A 471 -26.53 -3.97 11.53
N ALA A 472 -25.33 -3.85 12.09
CA ALA A 472 -25.00 -4.24 13.46
C ALA A 472 -25.01 -3.05 14.43
N ILE A 473 -24.67 -1.84 13.96
CA ILE A 473 -24.66 -0.60 14.73
C ILE A 473 -26.07 -0.24 15.21
N ARG A 474 -26.23 -0.20 16.53
CA ARG A 474 -27.42 0.28 17.26
C ARG A 474 -27.04 0.56 18.72
N PRO A 475 -27.85 1.28 19.51
CA PRO A 475 -27.54 1.53 20.91
C PRO A 475 -27.45 0.23 21.71
N GLY A 476 -26.48 0.14 22.62
CA GLY A 476 -26.25 -1.05 23.45
C GLY A 476 -25.48 -2.19 22.77
N VAL A 477 -24.80 -1.91 21.64
CA VAL A 477 -23.83 -2.82 21.00
C VAL A 477 -22.41 -2.29 21.26
N GLU A 478 -21.45 -3.18 21.51
CA GLU A 478 -20.04 -2.81 21.70
C GLU A 478 -19.34 -2.51 20.37
N GLU A 479 -18.47 -1.50 20.34
CA GLU A 479 -17.60 -1.20 19.19
C GLU A 479 -16.79 -2.44 18.74
N ASN A 480 -16.21 -3.19 19.71
CA ASN A 480 -15.45 -4.42 19.45
C ASN A 480 -16.29 -5.54 18.80
N TRP A 481 -17.62 -5.60 19.01
CA TRP A 481 -18.46 -6.57 18.32
C TRP A 481 -18.60 -6.24 16.83
N VAL A 482 -18.71 -4.95 16.50
CA VAL A 482 -18.76 -4.48 15.11
C VAL A 482 -17.41 -4.74 14.43
N ALA A 483 -16.29 -4.48 15.10
CA ALA A 483 -14.95 -4.80 14.59
C ALA A 483 -14.78 -6.30 14.29
N GLY A 484 -15.18 -7.20 15.20
CA GLY A 484 -15.10 -8.65 14.97
C GLY A 484 -16.02 -9.16 13.84
N LEU A 485 -17.12 -8.46 13.55
CA LEU A 485 -17.97 -8.74 12.40
C LEU A 485 -17.32 -8.31 11.06
N ILE A 486 -16.57 -7.20 11.08
CA ILE A 486 -15.82 -6.71 9.91
C ILE A 486 -14.72 -7.71 9.51
N ASP A 487 -13.95 -8.23 10.48
CA ASP A 487 -12.92 -9.25 10.23
C ASP A 487 -13.51 -10.54 9.63
N LEU A 488 -14.72 -10.93 10.05
CA LEU A 488 -15.43 -12.08 9.48
C LEU A 488 -15.82 -11.84 8.02
N GLU A 489 -16.33 -10.66 7.69
CA GLU A 489 -16.70 -10.30 6.31
C GLU A 489 -15.48 -10.18 5.39
N PHE A 490 -14.35 -9.65 5.88
CA PHE A 490 -13.09 -9.65 5.14
C PHE A 490 -12.66 -11.08 4.77
N LYS A 491 -12.71 -12.01 5.73
CA LYS A 491 -12.30 -13.40 5.52
C LYS A 491 -13.31 -14.21 4.68
N ARG A 492 -14.59 -13.83 4.68
CA ARG A 492 -15.60 -14.31 3.70
C ARG A 492 -15.32 -13.81 2.28
N GLY A 493 -14.94 -12.54 2.15
CA GLY A 493 -14.51 -11.90 0.89
C GLY A 493 -13.15 -12.35 0.37
N GLY A 494 -12.49 -13.32 1.02
CA GLY A 494 -11.20 -13.88 0.60
C GLY A 494 -9.99 -12.99 0.88
N ALA A 495 -10.17 -11.88 1.61
CA ALA A 495 -9.05 -11.14 2.16
C ALA A 495 -8.40 -11.97 3.28
N VAL A 496 -7.07 -11.94 3.36
CA VAL A 496 -6.31 -12.74 4.35
C VAL A 496 -6.25 -12.01 5.68
N ARG A 497 -6.18 -10.68 5.64
CA ARG A 497 -6.04 -9.75 6.77
C ARG A 497 -6.78 -8.44 6.43
N PRO A 498 -7.05 -7.57 7.41
CA PRO A 498 -7.35 -6.17 7.12
C PRO A 498 -6.13 -5.47 6.50
N GLY A 499 -6.34 -4.45 5.66
CA GLY A 499 -5.28 -3.64 5.04
C GLY A 499 -4.62 -2.65 6.01
N PHE A 500 -5.30 -2.36 7.12
CA PHE A 500 -4.85 -1.56 8.27
C PHE A 500 -5.75 -1.89 9.48
N PRO A 501 -5.34 -1.63 10.74
CA PRO A 501 -6.21 -1.88 11.88
C PRO A 501 -7.54 -1.11 11.75
N PRO A 502 -8.70 -1.79 11.80
CA PRO A 502 -10.00 -1.15 11.60
C PRO A 502 -10.27 -0.10 12.67
N ILE A 503 -11.13 0.86 12.37
CA ILE A 503 -11.57 1.90 13.31
C ILE A 503 -13.09 1.85 13.41
N VAL A 504 -13.62 1.61 14.61
CA VAL A 504 -15.05 1.72 14.96
C VAL A 504 -15.17 2.70 16.13
N GLY A 505 -15.18 4.00 15.83
CA GLY A 505 -15.22 5.06 16.84
C GLY A 505 -16.61 5.63 17.03
N SER A 506 -17.27 5.33 18.15
CA SER A 506 -18.59 5.86 18.52
C SER A 506 -18.52 7.12 19.41
N GLY A 507 -19.50 8.01 19.26
CA GLY A 507 -19.66 9.20 20.11
C GLY A 507 -18.38 10.04 20.13
N ARG A 508 -17.73 10.16 21.30
CA ARG A 508 -16.47 10.90 21.41
C ARG A 508 -15.32 10.26 20.62
N ASN A 509 -15.30 8.94 20.49
CA ASN A 509 -14.25 8.20 19.77
C ASN A 509 -14.29 8.49 18.26
N SER A 510 -15.46 8.86 17.71
CA SER A 510 -15.60 9.34 16.32
C SER A 510 -14.73 10.57 16.00
N THR A 511 -14.23 11.28 17.02
CA THR A 511 -13.35 12.46 16.89
C THR A 511 -11.86 12.16 17.02
N ILE A 512 -11.48 10.88 17.15
CA ILE A 512 -10.10 10.40 17.23
C ILE A 512 -9.77 9.75 15.87
N LEU A 513 -8.79 10.29 15.14
CA LEU A 513 -8.57 9.93 13.73
C LEU A 513 -8.30 8.44 13.52
N HIS A 514 -7.36 7.88 14.29
CA HIS A 514 -7.08 6.45 14.38
C HIS A 514 -7.42 6.02 15.82
N TYR A 515 -8.62 5.45 16.02
CA TYR A 515 -9.09 4.96 17.33
C TYR A 515 -8.97 3.43 17.38
N PRO A 516 -8.01 2.85 18.11
CA PRO A 516 -7.78 1.41 18.11
C PRO A 516 -8.50 0.62 19.21
N GLU A 517 -9.01 1.25 20.27
CA GLU A 517 -9.39 0.50 21.49
C GLU A 517 -10.72 -0.26 21.41
N HIS A 518 -11.69 0.20 20.60
CA HIS A 518 -13.01 -0.42 20.41
C HIS A 518 -13.77 -0.82 21.70
N ASN A 519 -13.56 -0.08 22.78
CA ASN A 519 -13.89 -0.52 24.14
C ASN A 519 -15.08 0.18 24.78
N GLN A 520 -15.94 0.84 23.98
CA GLN A 520 -17.17 1.47 24.45
C GLN A 520 -18.43 0.78 23.90
N THR A 521 -19.48 0.78 24.73
CA THR A 521 -20.86 0.54 24.30
C THR A 521 -21.34 1.73 23.47
N ILE A 522 -21.82 1.49 22.25
CA ILE A 522 -22.42 2.50 21.37
C ILE A 522 -23.66 3.08 22.07
N ALA A 523 -23.63 4.38 22.36
CA ALA A 523 -24.72 5.10 23.04
C ALA A 523 -25.74 5.69 22.06
N ALA A 524 -27.01 5.76 22.46
CA ALA A 524 -28.06 6.48 21.72
C ALA A 524 -27.69 7.96 21.52
N GLY A 525 -28.07 8.52 20.37
CA GLY A 525 -27.71 9.87 19.92
C GLY A 525 -26.28 10.01 19.37
N SER A 526 -25.48 8.93 19.33
CA SER A 526 -24.10 8.97 18.83
C SER A 526 -24.00 8.91 17.30
N LEU A 527 -22.90 9.42 16.75
CA LEU A 527 -22.38 8.93 15.47
C LEU A 527 -21.37 7.81 15.72
N VAL A 528 -21.18 6.94 14.73
CA VAL A 528 -20.13 5.94 14.67
C VAL A 528 -19.37 6.13 13.36
N VAL A 529 -18.08 6.46 13.44
CA VAL A 529 -17.17 6.44 12.29
C VAL A 529 -16.66 5.01 12.16
N VAL A 530 -16.88 4.40 11.00
CA VAL A 530 -16.36 3.07 10.62
C VAL A 530 -15.44 3.27 9.44
N ASP A 531 -14.14 3.18 9.71
CA ASP A 531 -13.07 3.35 8.74
C ASP A 531 -12.24 2.07 8.67
N ILE A 532 -12.36 1.38 7.53
CA ILE A 532 -11.91 0.00 7.34
C ILE A 532 -11.51 -0.26 5.88
N GLY A 533 -10.57 -1.20 5.71
CA GLY A 533 -10.13 -1.69 4.41
C GLY A 533 -9.55 -3.10 4.52
N SER A 534 -9.76 -3.94 3.50
CA SER A 534 -9.24 -5.33 3.47
C SER A 534 -8.03 -5.50 2.55
N ASP A 535 -7.16 -6.49 2.81
CA ASP A 535 -6.05 -6.88 1.93
C ASP A 535 -6.44 -8.10 1.08
N TYR A 536 -6.66 -7.88 -0.22
CA TYR A 536 -6.82 -8.97 -1.20
C TYR A 536 -5.56 -9.07 -2.08
N GLY A 537 -4.67 -10.00 -1.71
CA GLY A 537 -3.48 -10.31 -2.51
C GLY A 537 -2.42 -9.21 -2.49
N HIS A 538 -2.19 -8.64 -1.31
CA HIS A 538 -1.38 -7.46 -1.04
C HIS A 538 -1.97 -6.14 -1.53
N TYR A 539 -3.14 -6.13 -2.19
CA TYR A 539 -3.81 -4.88 -2.55
C TYR A 539 -4.84 -4.52 -1.49
N SER A 540 -4.63 -3.38 -0.83
CA SER A 540 -5.56 -2.81 0.14
C SER A 540 -6.72 -2.11 -0.58
N ALA A 541 -7.90 -2.21 0.01
CA ALA A 541 -8.97 -1.22 -0.17
C ALA A 541 -8.94 -0.20 0.99
N ASP A 542 -9.68 0.90 0.85
CA ASP A 542 -9.81 1.93 1.89
C ASP A 542 -11.16 2.67 1.85
N ILE A 543 -11.98 2.55 2.90
CA ILE A 543 -13.35 3.08 2.92
C ILE A 543 -13.82 3.48 4.33
N THR A 544 -13.84 4.78 4.62
CA THR A 544 -14.65 5.34 5.72
C THR A 544 -16.14 5.58 5.37
N ARG A 545 -17.03 5.23 6.30
CA ARG A 545 -18.41 5.75 6.43
C ARG A 545 -18.69 6.25 7.85
N THR A 546 -19.70 7.10 8.00
CA THR A 546 -20.21 7.54 9.30
C THR A 546 -21.70 7.21 9.41
N TYR A 547 -22.10 6.57 10.51
CA TYR A 547 -23.44 6.04 10.77
C TYR A 547 -24.07 6.68 12.02
N PRO A 548 -25.37 7.05 12.01
CA PRO A 548 -26.09 7.44 13.22
C PRO A 548 -26.48 6.20 14.01
N ALA A 549 -26.14 6.15 15.30
CA ALA A 549 -26.38 4.98 16.15
C ALA A 549 -27.85 4.56 16.19
N ASP A 550 -28.79 5.51 16.20
CA ASP A 550 -30.23 5.25 16.25
C ASP A 550 -30.86 4.95 14.86
N GLY A 551 -30.03 4.80 13.82
CA GLY A 551 -30.47 4.58 12.44
C GLY A 551 -30.96 5.84 11.69
N HIS A 552 -30.98 7.00 12.35
CA HIS A 552 -31.41 8.29 11.78
C HIS A 552 -30.52 9.45 12.23
N PHE A 553 -30.13 10.33 11.32
CA PHE A 553 -29.30 11.50 11.63
C PHE A 553 -30.09 12.59 12.36
N THR A 554 -29.55 13.12 13.45
CA THR A 554 -30.10 14.35 14.06
C THR A 554 -29.82 15.57 13.18
N PRO A 555 -30.59 16.67 13.29
CA PRO A 555 -30.38 17.87 12.46
C PRO A 555 -28.99 18.49 12.57
N GLU A 556 -28.30 18.35 13.71
CA GLU A 556 -26.90 18.82 13.85
C GLU A 556 -25.90 17.86 13.20
N GLN A 557 -26.06 16.55 13.37
CA GLN A 557 -25.24 15.54 12.69
C GLN A 557 -25.36 15.66 11.17
N ARG A 558 -26.61 15.74 10.66
CA ARG A 558 -26.93 15.90 9.23
C ARG A 558 -26.26 17.15 8.65
N LYS A 559 -26.34 18.28 9.36
CA LYS A 559 -25.68 19.53 8.94
C LYS A 559 -24.17 19.37 8.75
N VAL A 560 -23.47 18.62 9.63
CA VAL A 560 -22.03 18.36 9.46
C VAL A 560 -21.79 17.38 8.31
N TYR A 561 -22.61 16.33 8.20
CA TYR A 561 -22.54 15.33 7.14
C TYR A 561 -22.68 15.94 5.74
N ASP A 562 -23.66 16.83 5.54
CA ASP A 562 -23.90 17.53 4.27
C ASP A 562 -22.76 18.51 3.90
N VAL A 563 -21.92 18.93 4.87
CA VAL A 563 -20.67 19.68 4.59
C VAL A 563 -19.58 18.74 4.09
N VAL A 564 -19.36 17.61 4.78
CA VAL A 564 -18.35 16.61 4.42
C VAL A 564 -18.65 16.00 3.04
N LEU A 565 -19.87 15.53 2.81
CA LEU A 565 -20.31 14.93 1.54
C LEU A 565 -20.15 15.90 0.36
N ARG A 566 -20.49 17.18 0.55
CA ARG A 566 -20.34 18.23 -0.47
C ARG A 566 -18.88 18.55 -0.74
N ALA A 567 -18.02 18.56 0.28
CA ALA A 567 -16.58 18.70 0.10
C ALA A 567 -16.02 17.51 -0.70
N GLN A 568 -16.41 16.28 -0.34
CA GLN A 568 -15.99 15.05 -1.00
C GLN A 568 -16.38 15.05 -2.47
N GLN A 569 -17.67 15.27 -2.80
CA GLN A 569 -18.17 15.29 -4.17
C GLN A 569 -17.45 16.33 -5.03
N THR A 570 -17.32 17.57 -4.53
CA THR A 570 -16.63 18.64 -5.28
C THR A 570 -15.15 18.29 -5.54
N CYS A 571 -14.51 17.58 -4.61
CA CYS A 571 -13.14 17.12 -4.77
C CYS A 571 -13.02 15.98 -5.79
N MET A 572 -13.94 15.00 -5.76
CA MET A 572 -14.01 13.95 -6.79
C MET A 572 -14.22 14.53 -8.18
N ASP A 573 -15.11 15.51 -8.34
CA ASP A 573 -15.39 16.18 -9.63
C ASP A 573 -14.16 16.90 -10.22
N MET A 574 -13.14 17.19 -9.41
CA MET A 574 -11.84 17.71 -9.89
C MET A 574 -10.89 16.62 -10.40
N ILE A 575 -11.06 15.35 -10.00
CA ILE A 575 -10.11 14.27 -10.30
C ILE A 575 -10.11 13.92 -11.79
N LYS A 576 -8.97 14.22 -12.44
CA LYS A 576 -8.64 13.90 -13.83
C LYS A 576 -7.14 14.07 -14.08
N PRO A 577 -6.58 13.56 -15.18
CA PRO A 577 -5.17 13.77 -15.52
C PRO A 577 -4.81 15.25 -15.62
N GLY A 578 -3.62 15.62 -15.15
CA GLY A 578 -3.11 16.99 -15.17
C GLY A 578 -3.39 17.84 -13.93
N VAL A 579 -4.31 17.41 -13.05
CA VAL A 579 -4.61 18.09 -11.78
C VAL A 579 -3.61 17.70 -10.69
N TYR A 580 -3.16 18.63 -9.86
CA TYR A 580 -2.33 18.32 -8.68
C TYR A 580 -3.22 18.02 -7.47
N PHE A 581 -2.87 17.00 -6.68
CA PHE A 581 -3.66 16.61 -5.51
C PHE A 581 -3.74 17.73 -4.45
N ASP A 582 -2.66 18.51 -4.29
CA ASP A 582 -2.61 19.73 -3.48
C ASP A 582 -3.70 20.76 -3.85
N ASP A 583 -4.10 20.85 -5.14
CA ASP A 583 -5.16 21.76 -5.57
C ASP A 583 -6.54 21.27 -5.12
N VAL A 584 -6.73 19.95 -5.09
CA VAL A 584 -7.95 19.31 -4.60
C VAL A 584 -8.05 19.44 -3.07
N HIS A 585 -6.96 19.21 -2.33
CA HIS A 585 -6.92 19.41 -0.87
C HIS A 585 -7.29 20.85 -0.48
N ARG A 586 -6.73 21.86 -1.16
CA ARG A 586 -7.11 23.27 -0.94
C ARG A 586 -8.60 23.54 -1.23
N LYS A 587 -9.25 22.76 -2.11
CA LYS A 587 -10.69 22.90 -2.38
C LYS A 587 -11.55 22.32 -1.26
N ALA A 588 -11.16 21.20 -0.66
CA ALA A 588 -11.78 20.72 0.58
C ALA A 588 -11.63 21.75 1.72
N GLU A 589 -10.42 22.30 1.91
CA GLU A 589 -10.21 23.37 2.90
C GLU A 589 -11.11 24.58 2.66
N GLU A 590 -11.27 25.02 1.41
CA GLU A 590 -12.12 26.16 1.04
C GLU A 590 -13.59 25.91 1.45
N ILE A 591 -14.13 24.73 1.11
CA ILE A 591 -15.53 24.35 1.35
C ILE A 591 -15.82 24.20 2.85
N ILE A 592 -14.92 23.54 3.58
CA ILE A 592 -15.05 23.31 5.02
C ILE A 592 -14.86 24.62 5.80
N ARG A 593 -13.94 25.50 5.37
CA ARG A 593 -13.74 26.84 5.92
C ARG A 593 -14.96 27.73 5.70
N ALA A 594 -15.54 27.73 4.50
CA ALA A 594 -16.75 28.49 4.19
C ALA A 594 -17.97 28.03 5.01
N ALA A 595 -18.01 26.76 5.43
CA ALA A 595 -19.02 26.23 6.35
C ALA A 595 -18.74 26.53 7.83
N GLY A 596 -17.60 27.14 8.17
CA GLY A 596 -17.21 27.50 9.54
C GLY A 596 -16.44 26.41 10.30
N TYR A 597 -16.01 25.33 9.65
CA TYR A 597 -15.46 24.14 10.32
C TYR A 597 -13.95 23.90 10.09
N ARG A 598 -13.18 24.88 9.58
CA ARG A 598 -11.78 24.64 9.18
C ARG A 598 -10.92 24.02 10.27
N ASP A 599 -11.02 24.51 11.50
CA ASP A 599 -10.13 24.08 12.60
C ASP A 599 -10.43 22.65 13.08
N TYR A 600 -11.55 22.07 12.61
CA TYR A 600 -11.98 20.69 12.84
C TYR A 600 -11.65 19.74 11.67
N PHE A 601 -11.01 20.21 10.59
CA PHE A 601 -10.45 19.37 9.52
C PHE A 601 -8.92 19.30 9.68
N ILE A 602 -8.43 18.17 10.18
CA ILE A 602 -7.11 18.08 10.84
C ILE A 602 -6.14 17.06 10.20
N HIS A 603 -6.44 16.56 9.00
CA HIS A 603 -5.63 15.58 8.27
C HIS A 603 -5.53 15.95 6.77
N GLY A 604 -5.08 15.00 5.94
CA GLY A 604 -5.05 15.16 4.48
C GLY A 604 -6.45 15.19 3.86
N LEU A 605 -6.51 15.21 2.52
CA LEU A 605 -7.74 14.87 1.78
C LEU A 605 -7.72 13.43 1.26
N GLY A 606 -6.62 12.72 1.47
CA GLY A 606 -6.38 11.39 0.92
C GLY A 606 -4.94 11.19 0.48
N HIS A 607 -4.70 9.99 -0.02
CA HIS A 607 -3.40 9.44 -0.39
C HIS A 607 -3.56 8.56 -1.63
N PHE A 608 -2.45 8.07 -2.17
CA PHE A 608 -2.53 6.92 -3.08
C PHE A 608 -2.89 5.66 -2.28
N VAL A 609 -3.60 4.73 -2.90
CA VAL A 609 -3.93 3.41 -2.35
C VAL A 609 -3.58 2.32 -3.37
N GLY A 610 -3.19 1.13 -2.91
CA GLY A 610 -2.62 0.08 -3.75
C GLY A 610 -2.01 -1.05 -2.94
N LEU A 611 -0.69 -1.29 -3.07
CA LEU A 611 -0.02 -2.40 -2.36
C LEU A 611 0.24 -2.16 -0.86
N ASP A 612 0.10 -0.91 -0.44
CA ASP A 612 -0.09 -0.47 0.94
C ASP A 612 -1.37 0.40 0.96
N VAL A 613 -1.97 0.62 2.13
CA VAL A 613 -3.09 1.56 2.29
C VAL A 613 -2.67 2.99 1.91
N HIS A 614 -1.59 3.48 2.53
CA HIS A 614 -0.87 4.70 2.14
C HIS A 614 0.18 4.38 1.06
N ASP A 615 -0.28 4.03 -0.15
CA ASP A 615 0.58 3.58 -1.26
C ASP A 615 1.60 4.64 -1.71
N SER A 616 2.69 4.15 -2.31
CA SER A 616 3.77 4.98 -2.84
C SER A 616 3.37 5.71 -4.12
N GLY A 617 3.29 7.03 -4.05
CA GLY A 617 3.03 7.89 -5.21
C GLY A 617 3.74 9.24 -5.19
N LEU A 618 3.76 9.90 -6.35
CA LEU A 618 4.49 11.15 -6.57
C LEU A 618 3.59 12.37 -6.33
N TYR A 619 3.22 12.65 -5.09
CA TYR A 619 2.33 13.77 -4.69
C TYR A 619 2.67 15.13 -5.32
N ARG A 620 3.96 15.43 -5.57
CA ARG A 620 4.42 16.66 -6.25
C ARG A 620 4.39 16.61 -7.79
N LYS A 621 3.55 15.74 -8.35
CA LYS A 621 3.29 15.61 -9.80
C LYS A 621 1.78 15.67 -10.03
N PRO A 622 1.34 16.10 -11.21
CA PRO A 622 -0.07 16.00 -11.57
C PRO A 622 -0.49 14.53 -11.68
N LEU A 623 -1.76 14.27 -11.38
CA LEU A 623 -2.41 12.98 -11.54
C LEU A 623 -2.35 12.50 -13.00
N GLN A 624 -2.34 11.19 -13.18
CA GLN A 624 -2.25 10.50 -14.46
C GLN A 624 -3.27 9.37 -14.50
N ALA A 625 -3.78 9.05 -15.69
CA ALA A 625 -4.73 7.95 -15.87
C ALA A 625 -4.12 6.61 -15.39
N GLY A 626 -4.91 5.84 -14.67
CA GLY A 626 -4.48 4.60 -13.99
C GLY A 626 -4.00 4.80 -12.55
N MET A 627 -3.93 6.03 -12.03
CA MET A 627 -3.72 6.26 -10.59
C MET A 627 -5.00 6.00 -9.79
N VAL A 628 -4.88 5.47 -8.58
CA VAL A 628 -5.99 5.38 -7.60
C VAL A 628 -5.61 6.16 -6.34
N VAL A 629 -6.54 6.96 -5.84
CA VAL A 629 -6.40 7.79 -4.63
C VAL A 629 -7.68 7.75 -3.80
N THR A 630 -7.56 7.93 -2.47
CA THR A 630 -8.70 8.18 -1.58
C THR A 630 -9.14 9.64 -1.64
N ILE A 631 -10.41 9.91 -1.31
CA ILE A 631 -10.97 11.26 -1.07
C ILE A 631 -11.76 11.23 0.24
N GLU A 632 -11.11 11.60 1.34
CA GLU A 632 -11.48 11.37 2.75
C GLU A 632 -11.71 12.64 3.60
N PRO A 633 -12.45 13.68 3.15
CA PRO A 633 -12.69 14.84 4.01
C PRO A 633 -13.38 14.44 5.32
N GLY A 634 -13.02 15.12 6.41
CA GLY A 634 -13.61 14.90 7.72
C GLY A 634 -13.75 16.17 8.56
N ILE A 635 -14.70 16.16 9.49
CA ILE A 635 -14.95 17.21 10.48
C ILE A 635 -15.14 16.54 11.83
N TYR A 636 -14.29 16.90 12.80
CA TYR A 636 -14.26 16.29 14.13
C TYR A 636 -14.39 17.37 15.20
N ILE A 637 -15.45 17.32 16.00
CA ILE A 637 -15.80 18.34 17.01
C ILE A 637 -15.81 17.66 18.39
N PRO A 638 -14.66 17.52 19.07
CA PRO A 638 -14.52 16.75 20.30
C PRO A 638 -15.46 17.22 21.42
N GLU A 639 -15.67 18.53 21.55
CA GLU A 639 -16.55 19.16 22.54
C GLU A 639 -18.04 18.87 22.31
N LYS A 640 -18.42 18.33 21.15
CA LYS A 640 -19.77 17.84 20.83
C LYS A 640 -19.87 16.32 20.69
N SER A 641 -18.75 15.59 20.84
CA SER A 641 -18.69 14.16 20.55
C SER A 641 -19.22 13.81 19.15
N LEU A 642 -18.90 14.65 18.16
CA LEU A 642 -19.42 14.58 16.80
C LEU A 642 -18.26 14.58 15.81
N GLY A 643 -17.94 13.42 15.27
CA GLY A 643 -17.06 13.24 14.11
C GLY A 643 -17.81 12.71 12.91
N VAL A 644 -17.46 13.22 11.72
CA VAL A 644 -17.88 12.67 10.43
C VAL A 644 -16.65 12.60 9.53
N ARG A 645 -16.41 11.42 8.95
CA ARG A 645 -15.54 11.20 7.77
C ARG A 645 -16.32 10.41 6.72
N ILE A 646 -16.14 10.74 5.45
CA ILE A 646 -16.76 10.05 4.31
C ILE A 646 -15.68 9.92 3.25
N GLU A 647 -15.42 8.70 2.83
CA GLU A 647 -14.24 8.37 2.01
C GLU A 647 -14.56 7.40 0.89
N ASP A 648 -13.89 7.56 -0.24
CA ASP A 648 -14.07 6.70 -1.38
C ASP A 648 -12.78 6.60 -2.21
N GLU A 649 -12.53 5.44 -2.80
CA GLU A 649 -11.44 5.24 -3.75
C GLU A 649 -11.81 5.69 -5.17
N VAL A 650 -10.89 6.41 -5.80
CA VAL A 650 -11.10 7.10 -7.07
C VAL A 650 -9.99 6.75 -8.05
N LEU A 651 -10.34 5.98 -9.08
CA LEU A 651 -9.47 5.70 -10.22
C LEU A 651 -9.48 6.87 -11.21
N VAL A 652 -8.34 7.51 -11.41
CA VAL A 652 -8.13 8.51 -12.46
C VAL A 652 -8.25 7.81 -13.83
N THR A 653 -9.19 8.25 -14.67
CA THR A 653 -9.36 7.74 -16.05
C THR A 653 -8.69 8.68 -17.06
N GLN A 654 -8.80 8.41 -18.36
CA GLN A 654 -8.17 9.25 -19.39
C GLN A 654 -8.74 10.69 -19.45
N ASN A 655 -10.00 10.88 -19.06
CA ASN A 655 -10.74 12.14 -19.23
C ASN A 655 -11.37 12.68 -17.92
N GLY A 656 -11.17 11.99 -16.80
CA GLY A 656 -11.92 12.19 -15.57
C GLY A 656 -11.53 11.18 -14.51
N HIS A 657 -12.52 10.63 -13.81
CA HIS A 657 -12.33 9.55 -12.83
C HIS A 657 -13.40 8.45 -12.96
N ARG A 658 -13.24 7.38 -12.18
CA ARG A 658 -14.25 6.38 -11.83
C ARG A 658 -14.20 6.16 -10.33
N LEU A 659 -15.34 6.35 -9.67
CA LEU A 659 -15.57 5.94 -8.29
C LEU A 659 -15.53 4.40 -8.22
N LEU A 660 -14.61 3.81 -7.45
CA LEU A 660 -14.47 2.35 -7.34
C LEU A 660 -15.44 1.78 -6.30
N THR A 661 -15.59 2.48 -5.19
CA THR A 661 -16.44 2.16 -4.03
C THR A 661 -17.94 2.46 -4.24
N ALA A 662 -18.36 2.69 -5.48
CA ALA A 662 -19.68 3.19 -5.86
C ALA A 662 -20.88 2.31 -5.44
N ALA A 663 -20.63 1.07 -5.03
CA ALA A 663 -21.64 0.17 -4.48
C ALA A 663 -22.12 0.58 -3.08
N LEU A 664 -21.29 1.28 -2.29
CA LEU A 664 -21.60 1.64 -0.91
C LEU A 664 -22.17 3.08 -0.82
N PRO A 665 -23.42 3.28 -0.38
CA PRO A 665 -24.05 4.60 -0.35
C PRO A 665 -23.31 5.58 0.56
N ARG A 666 -23.31 6.85 0.13
CA ARG A 666 -22.85 8.03 0.89
C ARG A 666 -23.88 9.17 0.92
N ASP A 667 -25.01 9.00 0.26
CA ASP A 667 -26.20 9.83 0.49
C ASP A 667 -26.73 9.49 1.90
N PRO A 668 -26.91 10.46 2.81
CA PRO A 668 -27.31 10.16 4.18
C PRO A 668 -28.66 9.43 4.25
N ASP A 669 -29.62 9.78 3.38
CA ASP A 669 -30.92 9.11 3.35
C ASP A 669 -30.77 7.64 2.87
N ALA A 670 -29.80 7.36 1.99
CA ALA A 670 -29.42 6.00 1.56
C ALA A 670 -28.66 5.22 2.64
N VAL A 671 -27.84 5.90 3.45
CA VAL A 671 -27.20 5.30 4.62
C VAL A 671 -28.25 4.89 5.65
N GLU A 672 -29.22 5.76 5.97
CA GLU A 672 -30.36 5.39 6.83
C GLU A 672 -31.20 4.25 6.26
N ARG A 673 -31.37 4.16 4.93
CA ARG A 673 -32.00 3.01 4.28
C ARG A 673 -31.18 1.72 4.48
N MET A 674 -29.86 1.79 4.32
CA MET A 674 -28.95 0.64 4.43
C MET A 674 -28.82 0.07 5.85
N MET A 675 -28.96 0.91 6.88
CA MET A 675 -28.95 0.46 8.28
C MET A 675 -30.22 -0.29 8.70
N ARG A 676 -31.33 -0.10 7.99
CA ARG A 676 -32.57 -0.84 8.27
C ARG A 676 -32.42 -2.28 7.76
N LYS A 677 -32.70 -3.23 8.65
CA LYS A 677 -32.90 -4.62 8.26
C LYS A 677 -34.26 -4.76 7.56
N GLU A 678 -34.29 -5.56 6.51
CA GLU A 678 -35.50 -6.01 5.83
C GLU A 678 -36.24 -7.08 6.66
#